data_AF-A0A499VS36-F1
#
_entry.id   AF-A0A499VS36-F1
#
_cell.length_a   1.000
_cell.length_b   1.000
_cell.length_c   1.000
_cell.angle_alpha   90.00
_cell.angle_beta   90.00
_cell.angle_gamma   90.00
#
_symmetry.space_group_name_H-M   'P 1'
#
loop_
_entity.id
_entity.type
_entity.pdbx_description
1 polymer ?
#
loop_
_entity_poly.entity_id
_entity_poly.type
_entity_poly.pdbx_seq_one_letter_code
_entity_poly.pdbx_strand_id
1 'polypeptide(L)'
;MLITGGLGAVGRHIARLLAEHGVPRLLLTSRQGADDPRAAEVRAELAALGAEVEVAACDVADAAALADVLGRIGDELPLRGVVHCAGVLADGVVAELTPERLTRVLRPKVDGAAHLHRLTADVPLDLFLLVSSAAGVLGTAGQSNYAAANVFLDQLAHHRRALGLPGVSVSFGAWAGEGLAAEHADLERMARLGHRALTPDQGRELVELSLRRGAPHLVAWSLDLPRLRETTAAGDDTAAALWRSLLPAPRTGQDGADGLADRLARLPEAERAERVLALVREEASRALGLRSAQSVRPDQPLRELGMDSVTAVELRNRIGTRIGAKLPATLLFDHPTPSRLAEYLLTTALATAGRPARRTAPGAQPARTATPASDEPVAVVSMACRLPGGVSDPEGLWHLVAQGRDAVGPFPAGRWDVESLYDPDPEALGKSYAREGGFLDGIESFDAGFFGITPKEAAAMDPQQRLLLEMAWEALERAGTVPAELAGSTTGVYVGMFGSDYLAGSRLDQLDGYVGTGSALSVASGRLSYALGLHGPALTVDTACSSSLVATHLAAQALRSGECDLALAGGVTLMVTPGTFVEFSRLRGLSPTGRCRSFSDDADGAVWAEGAGMLVLKRLSDARRDGDQVLAVLRGTAVNQDGRSQGLSAPNGPAQEQVIRRALELSALGAADIDYVEAHGTGTTLGDPIEANALSEVFGDSRPENRPLYLGSLKSNIGHAQAASGVLGLIKVVQSLRHGTLPRTLHAGTPSQHVDWDGSGLHLLQEAVDWPSSGERVRRAGVSAFGISGTNAHVIVEEAPPPAATEPNAEPMPGKRLFALSGRSEAGVRGQAARLAQYLTEDVALPDVAHTLARHRSHFERRTAIVAADRDELRAALDALATGRTPLVPPARSRRAKWPSSSPGTGASGRAWAWS
;
A
#
# COMPACT_ATOMS: atom_id res chain seq x y z
N MET A 1 34.43 -49.94 18.06
CA MET A 1 33.88 -48.79 17.30
C MET A 1 33.31 -47.76 18.27
N LEU A 2 33.42 -46.47 17.96
CA LEU A 2 32.81 -45.37 18.71
C LEU A 2 31.46 -44.99 18.11
N ILE A 3 30.41 -44.88 18.93
CA ILE A 3 29.09 -44.40 18.52
C ILE A 3 28.67 -43.23 19.41
N THR A 4 28.62 -42.04 18.83
CA THR A 4 28.18 -40.86 19.59
C THR A 4 26.68 -40.69 19.54
N GLY A 5 26.06 -40.37 20.68
CA GLY A 5 24.61 -40.44 20.81
C GLY A 5 24.11 -41.89 20.74
N GLY A 6 24.95 -42.85 21.16
CA GLY A 6 24.68 -44.29 21.04
C GLY A 6 23.48 -44.78 21.84
N LEU A 7 23.03 -44.01 22.83
CA LEU A 7 21.80 -44.29 23.60
C LEU A 7 20.55 -43.62 22.98
N GLY A 8 20.70 -42.84 21.90
CA GLY A 8 19.58 -42.28 21.15
C GLY A 8 18.90 -43.32 20.27
N ALA A 9 17.66 -43.06 19.84
CA ALA A 9 16.84 -44.02 19.09
C ALA A 9 17.57 -44.65 17.89
N VAL A 10 18.14 -43.82 17.00
CA VAL A 10 18.91 -44.32 15.84
C VAL A 10 20.25 -44.94 16.25
N GLY A 11 20.94 -44.34 17.23
CA GLY A 11 22.23 -44.83 17.74
C GLY A 11 22.18 -46.25 18.27
N ARG A 12 21.13 -46.59 19.03
CA ARG A 12 20.92 -47.94 19.57
C ARG A 12 20.69 -48.98 18.47
N HIS A 13 19.90 -48.64 17.46
CA HIS A 13 19.66 -49.55 16.34
C HIS A 13 20.92 -49.78 15.49
N ILE A 14 21.77 -48.76 15.30
CA ILE A 14 23.06 -48.95 14.63
C ILE A 14 24.03 -49.73 15.52
N ALA A 15 24.05 -49.51 16.84
CA ALA A 15 24.85 -50.29 17.76
C ALA A 15 24.48 -51.79 17.73
N ARG A 16 23.17 -52.10 17.71
CA ARG A 16 22.66 -53.47 17.54
C ARG A 16 23.13 -54.07 16.22
N LEU A 17 22.97 -53.34 15.11
CA LEU A 17 23.43 -53.78 13.79
C LEU A 17 24.92 -54.14 13.81
N LEU A 18 25.76 -53.29 14.43
CA LEU A 18 27.20 -53.52 14.51
C LEU A 18 27.57 -54.71 15.40
N ALA A 19 26.86 -54.91 16.52
CA ALA A 19 27.04 -56.10 17.37
C ALA A 19 26.65 -57.39 16.62
N GLU A 20 25.54 -57.38 15.87
CA GLU A 20 25.10 -58.50 15.02
C GLU A 20 26.13 -58.82 13.91
N HIS A 21 26.87 -57.82 13.44
CA HIS A 21 27.98 -57.98 12.49
C HIS A 21 29.31 -58.38 13.15
N GLY A 22 29.30 -58.72 14.45
CA GLY A 22 30.44 -59.25 15.17
C GLY A 22 31.47 -58.20 15.59
N VAL A 23 31.09 -56.92 15.74
CA VAL A 23 32.00 -55.90 16.28
C VAL A 23 32.29 -56.23 17.76
N PRO A 24 33.55 -56.53 18.13
CA PRO A 24 33.86 -57.11 19.44
C PRO A 24 33.76 -56.10 20.58
N ARG A 25 33.97 -54.80 20.31
CA ARG A 25 33.87 -53.74 21.33
C ARG A 25 33.19 -52.49 20.78
N LEU A 26 32.19 -52.00 21.51
CA LEU A 26 31.42 -50.80 21.23
C LEU A 26 31.58 -49.79 22.36
N LEU A 27 32.03 -48.59 22.02
CA LEU A 27 32.10 -47.45 22.93
C LEU A 27 30.97 -46.49 22.58
N LEU A 28 29.96 -46.40 23.43
CA LEU A 28 28.82 -45.50 23.27
C LEU A 28 29.04 -44.24 24.09
N THR A 29 28.79 -43.07 23.51
CA THR A 29 28.82 -41.82 24.29
C THR A 29 27.43 -41.22 24.47
N SER A 30 27.20 -40.71 25.68
CA SER A 30 26.06 -39.88 26.06
C SER A 30 26.52 -38.84 27.08
N ARG A 31 25.75 -37.77 27.31
CA ARG A 31 26.13 -36.74 28.30
C ARG A 31 26.15 -37.27 29.74
N GLN A 32 25.33 -38.28 30.04
CA GLN A 32 25.22 -38.87 31.38
C GLN A 32 26.04 -40.17 31.53
N GLY A 33 26.63 -40.68 30.46
CA GLY A 33 27.43 -41.91 30.49
C GLY A 33 26.64 -43.10 31.05
N ALA A 34 27.27 -43.84 31.96
CA ALA A 34 26.67 -44.99 32.64
C ALA A 34 25.48 -44.63 33.54
N ASP A 35 25.32 -43.35 33.91
CA ASP A 35 24.21 -42.87 34.73
C ASP A 35 22.93 -42.59 33.90
N ASP A 36 22.98 -42.68 32.56
CA ASP A 36 21.77 -42.60 31.72
C ASP A 36 20.86 -43.81 32.03
N PRO A 37 19.56 -43.61 32.33
CA PRO A 37 18.64 -44.70 32.67
C PRO A 37 18.59 -45.84 31.64
N ARG A 38 18.90 -45.55 30.36
CA ARG A 38 18.89 -46.54 29.27
C ARG A 38 20.20 -47.32 29.16
N ALA A 39 21.29 -46.87 29.79
CA ALA A 39 22.62 -47.44 29.61
C ALA A 39 22.70 -48.91 30.06
N ALA A 40 22.03 -49.27 31.16
CA ALA A 40 22.04 -50.63 31.68
C ALA A 40 21.36 -51.64 30.74
N GLU A 41 20.19 -51.26 30.20
CA GLU A 41 19.43 -52.10 29.26
C GLU A 41 20.19 -52.27 27.94
N VAL A 42 20.65 -51.17 27.34
CA VAL A 42 21.40 -51.20 26.06
C VAL A 42 22.70 -52.01 26.20
N ARG A 43 23.41 -51.89 27.33
CA ARG A 43 24.62 -52.69 27.59
C ARG A 43 24.29 -54.17 27.67
N ALA A 44 23.24 -54.56 28.40
CA ALA A 44 22.84 -55.96 28.53
C ALA A 44 22.41 -56.56 27.19
N GLU A 45 21.65 -55.80 26.41
CA GLU A 45 21.17 -56.19 25.08
C GLU A 45 22.33 -56.45 24.11
N LEU A 46 23.26 -55.50 23.98
CA LEU A 46 24.40 -55.61 23.07
C LEU A 46 25.43 -56.64 23.53
N ALA A 47 25.59 -56.83 24.85
CA ALA A 47 26.42 -57.91 25.40
C ALA A 47 25.86 -59.30 25.08
N ALA A 48 24.53 -59.46 25.06
CA ALA A 48 23.88 -60.72 24.65
C ALA A 48 24.14 -61.05 23.17
N LEU A 49 24.46 -60.05 22.36
CA LEU A 49 24.85 -60.19 20.95
C LEU A 49 26.36 -60.42 20.76
N GLY A 50 27.14 -60.48 21.86
CA GLY A 50 28.57 -60.81 21.84
C GLY A 50 29.51 -59.61 21.78
N ALA A 51 29.03 -58.38 21.94
CA ALA A 51 29.86 -57.18 21.97
C ALA A 51 30.19 -56.75 23.42
N GLU A 52 31.45 -56.40 23.69
CA GLU A 52 31.83 -55.69 24.91
C GLU A 52 31.42 -54.22 24.79
N VAL A 53 30.62 -53.71 25.74
CA VAL A 53 30.02 -52.37 25.61
C VAL A 53 30.41 -51.49 26.78
N GLU A 54 31.03 -50.36 26.44
CA GLU A 54 31.36 -49.29 27.36
C GLU A 54 30.47 -48.08 27.06
N VAL A 55 29.89 -47.46 28.10
CA VAL A 55 29.11 -46.23 27.96
C VAL A 55 29.84 -45.11 28.69
N ALA A 56 30.45 -44.20 27.94
CA ALA A 56 31.24 -43.10 28.48
C ALA A 56 30.43 -41.78 28.51
N ALA A 57 30.58 -41.03 29.60
CA ALA A 57 30.06 -39.67 29.71
C ALA A 57 30.92 -38.74 28.82
N CYS A 58 30.32 -38.15 27.79
CA CYS A 58 30.99 -37.25 26.86
C CYS A 58 29.98 -36.33 26.17
N ASP A 59 30.22 -35.02 26.23
CA ASP A 59 29.66 -34.07 25.27
C ASP A 59 30.59 -34.02 24.05
N VAL A 60 30.11 -34.44 22.89
CA VAL A 60 30.93 -34.50 21.66
C VAL A 60 31.31 -33.12 21.13
N ALA A 61 30.57 -32.09 21.53
CA ALA A 61 30.91 -30.72 21.20
C ALA A 61 32.03 -30.15 22.10
N ASP A 62 32.50 -30.90 23.10
CA ASP A 62 33.70 -30.58 23.86
C ASP A 62 34.88 -31.39 23.30
N ALA A 63 35.81 -30.69 22.65
CA ALA A 63 36.96 -31.32 22.01
C ALA A 63 37.89 -32.02 23.01
N ALA A 64 38.04 -31.48 24.22
CA ALA A 64 38.92 -32.06 25.24
C ALA A 64 38.30 -33.33 25.82
N ALA A 65 37.01 -33.28 26.17
CA ALA A 65 36.29 -34.46 26.65
C ALA A 65 36.29 -35.60 25.62
N LEU A 66 36.11 -35.26 24.33
CA LEU A 66 36.16 -36.25 23.26
C LEU A 66 37.58 -36.82 23.06
N ALA A 67 38.62 -36.00 23.16
CA ALA A 67 40.01 -36.46 23.11
C ALA A 67 40.34 -37.41 24.27
N ASP A 68 39.86 -37.11 25.49
CA ASP A 68 40.03 -37.97 26.66
C ASP A 68 39.35 -39.33 26.48
N VAL A 69 38.16 -39.36 25.88
CA VAL A 69 37.45 -40.61 25.58
C VAL A 69 38.19 -41.43 24.51
N LEU A 70 38.70 -40.77 23.47
CA LEU A 70 39.49 -41.43 22.42
C LEU A 70 40.83 -41.96 22.96
N GLY A 71 41.49 -41.23 23.87
CA GLY A 71 42.76 -41.63 24.47
C GLY A 71 42.68 -42.85 25.40
N ARG A 72 41.47 -43.26 25.82
CA ARG A 72 41.24 -44.49 26.61
C ARG A 72 41.19 -45.75 25.74
N ILE A 73 41.13 -45.61 24.42
CA ILE A 73 41.10 -46.74 23.49
C ILE A 73 42.53 -47.29 23.37
N GLY A 74 42.78 -48.45 23.96
CA GLY A 74 44.10 -49.11 23.96
C GLY A 74 44.46 -49.79 22.64
N ASP A 75 45.74 -50.12 22.48
CA ASP A 75 46.32 -50.67 21.25
C ASP A 75 45.85 -52.09 20.88
N GLU A 76 45.34 -52.86 21.86
CA GLU A 76 44.86 -54.24 21.63
C GLU A 76 43.57 -54.30 20.77
N LEU A 77 42.70 -53.30 20.92
CA LEU A 77 41.46 -53.15 20.14
C LEU A 77 41.37 -51.70 19.64
N PRO A 78 42.15 -51.35 18.59
CA PRO A 78 42.26 -49.97 18.15
C PRO A 78 40.93 -49.45 17.58
N LEU A 79 40.79 -48.13 17.54
CA LEU A 79 39.62 -47.51 16.94
C LEU A 79 39.60 -47.75 15.43
N ARG A 80 38.64 -48.57 14.97
CA ARG A 80 38.43 -48.90 13.55
C ARG A 80 37.19 -48.28 12.94
N GLY A 81 36.32 -47.66 13.72
CA GLY A 81 35.12 -47.05 13.17
C GLY A 81 34.45 -46.05 14.09
N VAL A 82 33.88 -45.01 13.49
CA VAL A 82 33.14 -43.94 14.14
C VAL A 82 31.74 -43.85 13.52
N VAL A 83 30.72 -43.77 14.36
CA VAL A 83 29.34 -43.47 13.98
C VAL A 83 28.85 -42.26 14.76
N HIS A 84 28.42 -41.22 14.04
CA HIS A 84 27.95 -39.98 14.64
C HIS A 84 26.43 -39.83 14.55
N CYS A 85 25.74 -40.10 15.67
CA CYS A 85 24.27 -39.99 15.78
C CYS A 85 23.80 -38.84 16.69
N ALA A 86 24.72 -38.01 17.22
CA ALA A 86 24.35 -36.97 18.16
C ALA A 86 23.55 -35.86 17.45
N GLY A 87 22.48 -35.37 18.09
CA GLY A 87 21.64 -34.32 17.54
C GLY A 87 20.48 -33.97 18.45
N VAL A 88 20.00 -32.74 18.32
CA VAL A 88 18.81 -32.21 19.01
C VAL A 88 18.03 -31.32 18.03
N LEU A 89 16.75 -31.09 18.32
CA LEU A 89 15.90 -30.16 17.59
C LEU A 89 15.65 -28.89 18.42
N ALA A 90 15.45 -27.78 17.71
CA ALA A 90 15.00 -26.50 18.25
C ALA A 90 14.34 -25.71 17.11
N ASP A 91 13.17 -26.20 16.69
CA ASP A 91 12.48 -25.72 15.50
C ASP A 91 12.04 -24.25 15.65
N GLY A 92 12.03 -23.52 14.54
CA GLY A 92 11.64 -22.12 14.42
C GLY A 92 11.75 -21.64 12.98
N VAL A 93 10.88 -20.72 12.59
CA VAL A 93 11.01 -20.04 11.29
C VAL A 93 12.29 -19.19 11.28
N VAL A 94 12.83 -18.90 10.09
CA VAL A 94 14.11 -18.17 9.96
C VAL A 94 14.10 -16.84 10.73
N ALA A 95 12.97 -16.13 10.74
CA ALA A 95 12.79 -14.88 11.47
C ALA A 95 12.83 -15.02 13.01
N GLU A 96 12.63 -16.22 13.55
CA GLU A 96 12.61 -16.52 14.99
C GLU A 96 13.86 -17.27 15.47
N LEU A 97 14.85 -17.49 14.59
CA LEU A 97 16.09 -18.15 14.97
C LEU A 97 17.00 -17.20 15.75
N THR A 98 17.12 -17.43 17.04
CA THR A 98 18.11 -16.75 17.89
C THR A 98 19.47 -17.46 17.83
N PRO A 99 20.58 -16.77 18.15
CA PRO A 99 21.91 -17.40 18.25
C PRO A 99 21.93 -18.63 19.17
N GLU A 100 21.15 -18.62 20.26
CA GLU A 100 21.07 -19.72 21.22
C GLU A 100 20.36 -20.94 20.61
N ARG A 101 19.26 -20.72 19.88
CA ARG A 101 18.52 -21.80 19.18
C ARG A 101 19.37 -22.41 18.06
N LEU A 102 20.11 -21.58 17.33
CA LEU A 102 21.02 -22.04 16.28
C LEU A 102 22.17 -22.85 16.88
N THR A 103 22.85 -22.30 17.90
CA THR A 103 23.96 -22.95 18.60
C THR A 103 23.53 -24.28 19.19
N ARG A 104 22.35 -24.36 19.83
CA ARG A 104 21.83 -25.59 20.42
C ARG A 104 21.76 -26.75 19.42
N VAL A 105 21.37 -26.49 18.17
CA VAL A 105 21.20 -27.52 17.13
C VAL A 105 22.49 -27.80 16.37
N LEU A 106 23.26 -26.77 16.03
CA LEU A 106 24.53 -26.93 15.32
C LEU A 106 25.57 -27.63 16.20
N ARG A 107 25.68 -27.27 17.49
CA ARG A 107 26.77 -27.72 18.37
C ARG A 107 26.97 -29.25 18.43
N PRO A 108 25.96 -30.10 18.70
CA PRO A 108 26.17 -31.54 18.75
C PRO A 108 26.43 -32.20 17.39
N LYS A 109 25.98 -31.61 16.27
CA LYS A 109 26.14 -32.16 14.92
C LYS A 109 27.38 -31.62 14.21
N VAL A 110 27.51 -30.30 14.11
CA VAL A 110 28.58 -29.60 13.40
C VAL A 110 29.88 -29.67 14.19
N ASP A 111 29.92 -29.11 15.40
CA ASP A 111 31.14 -29.10 16.21
C ASP A 111 31.56 -30.52 16.58
N GLY A 112 30.59 -31.35 16.98
CA GLY A 112 30.80 -32.77 17.26
C GLY A 112 31.46 -33.54 16.11
N ALA A 113 30.92 -33.42 14.89
CA ALA A 113 31.50 -34.09 13.73
C ALA A 113 32.85 -33.48 13.30
N ALA A 114 33.03 -32.16 13.45
CA ALA A 114 34.30 -31.49 13.18
C ALA A 114 35.40 -31.96 14.15
N HIS A 115 35.09 -32.12 15.45
CA HIS A 115 36.02 -32.66 16.43
C HIS A 115 36.39 -34.12 16.12
N LEU A 116 35.38 -34.96 15.84
CA LEU A 116 35.62 -36.34 15.41
C LEU A 116 36.52 -36.41 14.18
N HIS A 117 36.27 -35.55 13.17
CA HIS A 117 37.08 -35.50 11.98
C HIS A 117 38.55 -35.16 12.30
N ARG A 118 38.81 -34.11 13.08
CA ARG A 118 40.17 -33.66 13.43
C ARG A 118 40.91 -34.67 14.30
N LEU A 119 40.25 -35.17 15.35
CA LEU A 119 40.87 -36.09 16.32
C LEU A 119 41.10 -37.50 15.77
N THR A 120 40.47 -37.85 14.65
CA THR A 120 40.63 -39.17 14.01
C THR A 120 41.23 -39.08 12.61
N ALA A 121 41.82 -37.95 12.22
CA ALA A 121 42.38 -37.74 10.89
C ALA A 121 43.53 -38.73 10.59
N ASP A 122 44.38 -38.98 11.58
CA ASP A 122 45.55 -39.87 11.47
C ASP A 122 45.26 -41.31 11.95
N VAL A 123 44.01 -41.61 12.31
CA VAL A 123 43.59 -42.94 12.77
C VAL A 123 43.14 -43.77 11.57
N PRO A 124 43.63 -45.02 11.38
CA PRO A 124 43.26 -45.88 10.26
C PRO A 124 41.86 -46.48 10.47
N LEU A 125 40.84 -45.64 10.30
CA LEU A 125 39.45 -46.05 10.36
C LEU A 125 39.08 -46.88 9.12
N ASP A 126 38.22 -47.87 9.31
CA ASP A 126 37.52 -48.58 8.24
C ASP A 126 36.16 -47.92 7.94
N LEU A 127 35.57 -47.25 8.94
CA LEU A 127 34.25 -46.64 8.85
C LEU A 127 34.18 -45.27 9.53
N PHE A 128 33.58 -44.30 8.85
CA PHE A 128 33.16 -43.03 9.43
C PHE A 128 31.77 -42.68 8.92
N LEU A 129 30.74 -43.05 9.70
CA LEU A 129 29.32 -42.90 9.34
C LEU A 129 28.72 -41.69 10.05
N LEU A 130 28.17 -40.76 9.28
CA LEU A 130 27.44 -39.59 9.76
C LEU A 130 25.93 -39.83 9.57
N VAL A 131 25.17 -39.76 10.65
CA VAL A 131 23.70 -39.88 10.59
C VAL A 131 23.11 -38.50 10.36
N SER A 132 22.69 -38.27 9.12
CA SER A 132 22.10 -37.04 8.61
C SER A 132 20.58 -37.18 8.45
N SER A 133 19.93 -36.14 7.95
CA SER A 133 18.47 -36.10 7.75
C SER A 133 18.11 -35.62 6.36
N ALA A 134 17.04 -36.17 5.79
CA ALA A 134 16.46 -35.71 4.53
C ALA A 134 15.99 -34.24 4.58
N ALA A 135 15.80 -33.67 5.77
CA ALA A 135 15.57 -32.23 5.96
C ALA A 135 16.71 -31.35 5.40
N GLY A 136 17.95 -31.85 5.38
CA GLY A 136 19.08 -31.16 4.72
C GLY A 136 19.03 -31.20 3.19
N VAL A 137 18.21 -32.09 2.61
CA VAL A 137 18.10 -32.29 1.15
C VAL A 137 16.87 -31.58 0.57
N LEU A 138 15.70 -31.75 1.20
CA LEU A 138 14.44 -31.15 0.73
C LEU A 138 14.02 -29.91 1.49
N GLY A 139 14.69 -29.56 2.59
CA GLY A 139 14.18 -28.60 3.55
C GLY A 139 13.01 -29.16 4.35
N THR A 140 12.73 -28.53 5.48
CA THR A 140 11.51 -28.79 6.27
C THR A 140 11.12 -27.47 6.93
N ALA A 141 9.86 -27.08 6.79
CA ALA A 141 9.36 -25.82 7.33
C ALA A 141 9.64 -25.74 8.84
N GLY A 142 10.24 -24.62 9.28
CA GLY A 142 10.63 -24.41 10.67
C GLY A 142 11.90 -25.14 11.11
N GLN A 143 12.65 -25.81 10.22
CA GLN A 143 13.84 -26.60 10.58
C GLN A 143 15.12 -26.12 9.87
N SER A 144 15.24 -24.83 9.55
CA SER A 144 16.39 -24.30 8.81
C SER A 144 17.73 -24.49 9.54
N ASN A 145 17.76 -24.36 10.86
CA ASN A 145 18.93 -24.66 11.70
C ASN A 145 19.32 -26.15 11.68
N TYR A 146 18.33 -27.06 11.72
CA TYR A 146 18.56 -28.50 11.65
C TYR A 146 18.95 -28.95 10.25
N ALA A 147 18.34 -28.39 9.20
CA ALA A 147 18.73 -28.63 7.81
C ALA A 147 20.20 -28.21 7.58
N ALA A 148 20.59 -27.01 8.02
CA ALA A 148 21.97 -26.54 7.93
C ALA A 148 22.96 -27.46 8.65
N ALA A 149 22.62 -27.95 9.86
CA ALA A 149 23.44 -28.89 10.61
C ALA A 149 23.68 -30.20 9.85
N ASN A 150 22.65 -30.71 9.17
CA ASN A 150 22.73 -31.98 8.43
C ASN A 150 23.45 -31.82 7.08
N VAL A 151 23.27 -30.69 6.39
CA VAL A 151 24.05 -30.37 5.18
C VAL A 151 25.55 -30.31 5.48
N PHE A 152 25.95 -29.78 6.64
CA PHE A 152 27.35 -29.81 7.06
C PHE A 152 27.89 -31.24 7.18
N LEU A 153 27.12 -32.16 7.77
CA LEU A 153 27.51 -33.57 7.88
C LEU A 153 27.67 -34.20 6.49
N ASP A 154 26.74 -33.92 5.59
CA ASP A 154 26.76 -34.42 4.22
C ASP A 154 28.04 -33.97 3.50
N GLN A 155 28.37 -32.67 3.60
CA GLN A 155 29.59 -32.12 3.02
C GLN A 155 30.87 -32.60 3.71
N LEU A 156 30.85 -32.86 5.02
CA LEU A 156 31.99 -33.43 5.72
C LEU A 156 32.33 -34.84 5.23
N ALA A 157 31.33 -35.65 4.88
CA ALA A 157 31.57 -36.96 4.30
C ALA A 157 32.24 -36.87 2.92
N HIS A 158 31.79 -35.93 2.07
CA HIS A 158 32.46 -35.61 0.80
C HIS A 158 33.90 -35.13 1.02
N HIS A 159 34.12 -34.23 1.98
CA HIS A 159 35.44 -33.70 2.30
C HIS A 159 36.40 -34.80 2.76
N ARG A 160 35.96 -35.70 3.65
CA ARG A 160 36.77 -36.85 4.09
C ARG A 160 37.16 -37.76 2.93
N ARG A 161 36.21 -38.07 2.04
CA ARG A 161 36.50 -38.88 0.84
C ARG A 161 37.50 -38.21 -0.10
N ALA A 162 37.44 -36.89 -0.26
CA ALA A 162 38.42 -36.14 -1.05
C ALA A 162 39.84 -36.19 -0.46
N LEU A 163 39.96 -36.35 0.87
CA LEU A 163 41.23 -36.57 1.57
C LEU A 163 41.68 -38.04 1.57
N GLY A 164 40.95 -38.94 0.90
CA GLY A 164 41.23 -40.38 0.93
C GLY A 164 40.82 -41.07 2.23
N LEU A 165 40.15 -40.36 3.15
CA LEU A 165 39.67 -40.90 4.42
C LEU A 165 38.28 -41.54 4.27
N PRO A 166 37.93 -42.56 5.07
CA PRO A 166 36.57 -43.06 5.12
C PRO A 166 35.59 -41.95 5.52
N GLY A 167 34.45 -41.90 4.84
CA GLY A 167 33.38 -40.95 5.08
C GLY A 167 32.12 -41.35 4.33
N VAL A 168 31.02 -41.52 5.05
CA VAL A 168 29.69 -41.73 4.49
C VAL A 168 28.66 -40.98 5.33
N SER A 169 27.84 -40.15 4.70
CA SER A 169 26.66 -39.56 5.33
C SER A 169 25.40 -40.23 4.79
N VAL A 170 24.46 -40.55 5.67
CA VAL A 170 23.15 -41.08 5.28
C VAL A 170 22.06 -40.14 5.78
N SER A 171 21.38 -39.46 4.85
CA SER A 171 20.25 -38.58 5.12
C SER A 171 18.97 -39.40 5.24
N PHE A 172 18.54 -39.67 6.48
CA PHE A 172 17.34 -40.45 6.73
C PHE A 172 16.05 -39.62 6.63
N GLY A 173 14.99 -40.23 6.09
CA GLY A 173 13.61 -39.82 6.36
C GLY A 173 13.22 -40.05 7.83
N ALA A 174 12.01 -39.64 8.22
CA ALA A 174 11.52 -39.82 9.59
C ALA A 174 11.50 -41.30 10.00
N TRP A 175 11.96 -41.63 11.22
CA TRP A 175 11.86 -42.97 11.81
C TRP A 175 10.60 -43.09 12.65
N ALA A 176 9.92 -44.23 12.60
CA ALA A 176 8.70 -44.51 13.35
C ALA A 176 9.01 -44.99 14.78
N GLY A 177 8.11 -44.70 15.72
CA GLY A 177 8.08 -45.28 17.07
C GLY A 177 8.86 -44.49 18.13
N GLU A 178 10.10 -44.06 17.85
CA GLU A 178 10.96 -43.39 18.83
C GLU A 178 11.93 -42.37 18.20
N GLY A 179 12.41 -41.39 18.99
CA GLY A 179 13.43 -40.42 18.59
C GLY A 179 12.90 -39.06 18.14
N LEU A 180 13.77 -38.22 17.59
CA LEU A 180 13.50 -36.80 17.26
C LEU A 180 12.25 -36.60 16.38
N ALA A 181 11.93 -37.56 15.51
CA ALA A 181 10.74 -37.52 14.67
C ALA A 181 9.44 -37.85 15.41
N ALA A 182 9.46 -38.77 16.39
CA ALA A 182 8.26 -39.17 17.13
C ALA A 182 7.76 -38.07 18.09
N GLU A 183 8.64 -37.18 18.55
CA GLU A 183 8.31 -36.08 19.46
C GLU A 183 7.83 -34.80 18.76
N HIS A 184 8.15 -34.61 17.47
CA HIS A 184 7.98 -33.31 16.78
C HIS A 184 7.41 -33.41 15.35
N ALA A 185 7.33 -34.60 14.73
CA ALA A 185 6.82 -34.74 13.37
C ALA A 185 5.32 -35.10 13.37
N ASP A 186 4.52 -34.33 12.64
CA ASP A 186 3.15 -34.73 12.28
C ASP A 186 3.21 -35.82 11.19
N LEU A 187 3.26 -37.07 11.64
CA LEU A 187 3.38 -38.25 10.79
C LEU A 187 2.19 -38.39 9.83
N GLU A 188 1.00 -37.91 10.21
CA GLU A 188 -0.17 -37.91 9.32
C GLU A 188 -0.02 -36.88 8.20
N ARG A 189 0.50 -35.69 8.50
CA ARG A 189 0.82 -34.66 7.50
C ARG A 189 1.91 -35.14 6.53
N MET A 190 2.96 -35.78 7.04
CA MET A 190 4.01 -36.36 6.20
C MET A 190 3.46 -37.47 5.28
N ALA A 191 2.62 -38.35 5.81
CA ALA A 191 1.95 -39.38 5.02
C ALA A 191 1.03 -38.79 3.95
N ARG A 192 0.35 -37.67 4.23
CA ARG A 192 -0.47 -36.92 3.26
C ARG A 192 0.32 -36.39 2.08
N LEU A 193 1.57 -35.98 2.31
CA LEU A 193 2.53 -35.50 1.31
C LEU A 193 3.31 -36.63 0.63
N GLY A 194 2.97 -37.89 0.89
CA GLY A 194 3.61 -39.05 0.26
C GLY A 194 4.94 -39.49 0.90
N HIS A 195 5.26 -39.00 2.11
CA HIS A 195 6.42 -39.44 2.88
C HIS A 195 5.99 -40.51 3.91
N ARG A 196 6.68 -41.64 3.94
CA ARG A 196 6.43 -42.71 4.92
C ARG A 196 7.54 -42.74 5.96
N ALA A 197 7.16 -42.96 7.23
CA ALA A 197 8.13 -43.17 8.29
C ALA A 197 8.81 -44.54 8.13
N LEU A 198 10.12 -44.60 8.32
CA LEU A 198 10.93 -45.81 8.30
C LEU A 198 10.72 -46.58 9.60
N THR A 199 10.43 -47.87 9.52
CA THR A 199 10.50 -48.72 10.71
C THR A 199 11.97 -48.87 11.15
N PRO A 200 12.26 -49.14 12.43
CA PRO A 200 13.63 -49.38 12.88
C PRO A 200 14.38 -50.46 12.10
N ASP A 201 13.70 -51.52 11.67
CA ASP A 201 14.29 -52.59 10.88
C ASP A 201 14.64 -52.11 9.46
N GLN A 202 13.74 -51.34 8.81
CA GLN A 202 14.03 -50.71 7.52
C GLN A 202 15.21 -49.72 7.62
N GLY A 203 15.29 -48.98 8.72
CA GLY A 203 16.41 -48.10 9.00
C GLY A 203 17.75 -48.83 9.09
N ARG A 204 17.81 -49.98 9.78
CA ARG A 204 19.02 -50.83 9.86
C ARG A 204 19.40 -51.40 8.49
N GLU A 205 18.43 -51.91 7.74
CA GLU A 205 18.66 -52.45 6.39
C GLU A 205 19.23 -51.38 5.43
N LEU A 206 18.71 -50.15 5.50
CA LEU A 206 19.19 -49.03 4.69
C LEU A 206 20.60 -48.57 5.09
N VAL A 207 20.96 -48.64 6.37
CA VAL A 207 22.36 -48.43 6.81
C VAL A 207 23.27 -49.47 6.15
N GLU A 208 22.93 -50.75 6.27
CA GLU A 208 23.73 -51.84 5.71
C GLU A 208 23.89 -51.73 4.19
N LEU A 209 22.81 -51.38 3.48
CA LEU A 209 22.84 -51.10 2.04
C LEU A 209 23.74 -49.91 1.72
N SER A 210 23.68 -48.84 2.53
CA SER A 210 24.46 -47.62 2.31
C SER A 210 25.97 -47.88 2.44
N LEU A 211 26.36 -48.69 3.43
CA LEU A 211 27.76 -49.07 3.63
C LEU A 211 28.34 -49.86 2.44
N ARG A 212 27.51 -50.62 1.71
CA ARG A 212 27.94 -51.41 0.54
C ARG A 212 28.09 -50.59 -0.75
N ARG A 213 27.45 -49.42 -0.87
CA ARG A 213 27.37 -48.66 -2.13
C ARG A 213 28.57 -47.77 -2.41
N GLY A 214 29.43 -47.51 -1.43
CA GLY A 214 30.68 -46.76 -1.60
C GLY A 214 30.52 -45.26 -1.88
N ALA A 215 29.30 -44.71 -1.86
CA ALA A 215 29.05 -43.28 -2.08
C ALA A 215 29.35 -42.44 -0.82
N PRO A 216 29.87 -41.20 -0.96
CA PRO A 216 30.09 -40.29 0.16
C PRO A 216 28.79 -39.84 0.86
N HIS A 217 27.69 -39.74 0.11
CA HIS A 217 26.40 -39.28 0.63
C HIS A 217 25.25 -40.03 -0.04
N LEU A 218 24.30 -40.51 0.77
CA LEU A 218 23.12 -41.25 0.33
C LEU A 218 21.87 -40.73 1.05
N VAL A 219 20.73 -40.78 0.38
CA VAL A 219 19.42 -40.46 0.96
C VAL A 219 18.63 -41.73 1.15
N ALA A 220 18.25 -42.03 2.40
CA ALA A 220 17.52 -43.22 2.80
C ALA A 220 16.09 -42.82 3.21
N TRP A 221 15.12 -43.02 2.31
CA TRP A 221 13.76 -42.51 2.51
C TRP A 221 12.70 -43.49 1.97
N SER A 222 11.70 -43.79 2.79
CA SER A 222 10.47 -44.47 2.37
C SER A 222 9.44 -43.50 1.82
N LEU A 223 9.01 -43.73 0.58
CA LEU A 223 8.18 -42.80 -0.19
C LEU A 223 6.98 -43.54 -0.79
N ASP A 224 5.83 -42.87 -0.79
CA ASP A 224 4.63 -43.28 -1.52
C ASP A 224 4.64 -42.62 -2.90
N LEU A 225 5.27 -43.29 -3.89
CA LEU A 225 5.50 -42.72 -5.21
C LEU A 225 4.21 -42.30 -5.94
N PRO A 226 3.10 -43.07 -5.91
CA PRO A 226 1.81 -42.62 -6.44
C PRO A 226 1.33 -41.30 -5.81
N ARG A 227 1.37 -41.22 -4.48
CA ARG A 227 0.92 -40.03 -3.74
C ARG A 227 1.83 -38.81 -3.96
N LEU A 228 3.14 -39.03 -4.13
CA LEU A 228 4.09 -37.99 -4.53
C LEU A 228 3.81 -37.48 -5.94
N ARG A 229 3.44 -38.35 -6.89
CA ARG A 229 3.06 -37.91 -8.25
C ARG A 229 1.80 -37.07 -8.25
N GLU A 230 0.80 -37.45 -7.47
CA GLU A 230 -0.45 -36.70 -7.32
C GLU A 230 -0.23 -35.31 -6.71
N THR A 231 0.63 -35.21 -5.68
CA THR A 231 0.97 -33.93 -5.04
C THR A 231 1.89 -33.06 -5.89
N THR A 232 2.83 -33.65 -6.64
CA THR A 232 3.75 -32.90 -7.54
C THR A 232 3.04 -32.37 -8.79
N ALA A 233 2.05 -33.09 -9.33
CA ALA A 233 1.25 -32.64 -10.48
C ALA A 233 0.29 -31.49 -10.14
N ALA A 234 0.01 -31.26 -8.85
CA ALA A 234 -0.84 -30.19 -8.34
C ALA A 234 -0.15 -28.82 -8.18
N GLY A 235 1.15 -28.72 -8.50
CA GLY A 235 1.87 -27.44 -8.65
C GLY A 235 2.49 -26.84 -7.38
N ASP A 236 2.62 -27.61 -6.29
CA ASP A 236 3.19 -27.13 -5.03
C ASP A 236 4.73 -27.29 -4.94
N ASP A 237 5.41 -26.18 -4.64
CA ASP A 237 6.72 -26.08 -3.96
C ASP A 237 8.02 -26.45 -4.73
N THR A 238 9.14 -25.91 -4.25
CA THR A 238 10.53 -26.13 -4.71
C THR A 238 10.95 -27.61 -4.73
N ALA A 239 10.38 -28.45 -3.85
CA ALA A 239 10.55 -29.90 -3.88
C ALA A 239 9.98 -30.57 -5.16
N ALA A 240 9.03 -29.92 -5.86
CA ALA A 240 8.47 -30.44 -7.10
C ALA A 240 9.48 -30.51 -8.24
N ALA A 241 10.55 -29.70 -8.23
CA ALA A 241 11.61 -29.80 -9.24
C ALA A 241 12.40 -31.11 -9.08
N LEU A 242 12.76 -31.48 -7.85
CA LEU A 242 13.44 -32.75 -7.57
C LEU A 242 12.53 -33.95 -7.90
N TRP A 243 11.27 -33.90 -7.49
CA TRP A 243 10.33 -35.00 -7.75
C TRP A 243 9.96 -35.15 -9.23
N ARG A 244 9.83 -34.07 -9.99
CA ARG A 244 9.67 -34.13 -11.46
C ARG A 244 10.88 -34.74 -12.16
N SER A 245 12.09 -34.51 -11.63
CA SER A 245 13.32 -35.10 -12.16
C SER A 245 13.48 -36.58 -11.80
N LEU A 246 13.00 -37.02 -10.63
CA LEU A 246 13.16 -38.39 -10.13
C LEU A 246 11.99 -39.31 -10.49
N LEU A 247 10.81 -38.75 -10.84
CA LEU A 247 9.60 -39.48 -11.20
C LEU A 247 9.22 -39.14 -12.65
N PRO A 248 9.68 -39.90 -13.66
CA PRO A 248 9.25 -39.70 -15.04
C PRO A 248 7.72 -39.77 -15.15
N ALA A 249 7.13 -38.85 -15.90
CA ALA A 249 5.69 -38.80 -16.13
C ALA A 249 5.22 -40.12 -16.80
N PRO A 250 4.05 -40.67 -16.40
CA PRO A 250 3.45 -41.74 -17.18
C PRO A 250 3.12 -41.20 -18.57
N ARG A 251 3.46 -41.98 -19.61
CA ARG A 251 3.00 -41.72 -20.98
C ARG A 251 1.48 -41.89 -20.97
N THR A 252 0.74 -40.81 -20.80
CA THR A 252 -0.73 -40.85 -20.87
C THR A 252 -1.13 -41.02 -22.32
N GLY A 253 -1.72 -42.18 -22.62
CA GLY A 253 -2.56 -42.33 -23.79
C GLY A 253 -3.69 -41.30 -23.74
N GLN A 254 -3.93 -40.67 -24.88
CA GLN A 254 -5.14 -39.90 -25.11
C GLN A 254 -6.34 -40.85 -24.99
N ASP A 255 -7.17 -40.65 -23.98
CA ASP A 255 -8.60 -41.00 -23.98
C ASP A 255 -9.30 -40.02 -23.03
N GLY A 256 -10.23 -39.21 -23.58
CA GLY A 256 -10.85 -38.08 -22.90
C GLY A 256 -12.15 -38.41 -22.14
N ALA A 257 -12.50 -37.57 -21.14
CA ALA A 257 -13.88 -37.20 -20.75
C ALA A 257 -13.91 -36.22 -19.53
N ASP A 258 -14.32 -34.98 -19.79
CA ASP A 258 -14.90 -33.91 -18.92
C ASP A 258 -14.25 -33.53 -17.55
N GLY A 259 -13.60 -32.35 -17.53
CA GLY A 259 -13.08 -31.70 -16.32
C GLY A 259 -14.20 -31.32 -15.34
N LEU A 260 -13.85 -31.08 -14.06
CA LEU A 260 -14.83 -30.66 -13.05
C LEU A 260 -15.52 -29.34 -13.45
N ALA A 261 -14.80 -28.45 -14.14
CA ALA A 261 -15.36 -27.22 -14.72
C ALA A 261 -16.47 -27.51 -15.74
N ASP A 262 -16.28 -28.47 -16.65
CA ASP A 262 -17.29 -28.86 -17.65
C ASP A 262 -18.53 -29.46 -16.99
N ARG A 263 -18.34 -30.24 -15.91
CA ARG A 263 -19.45 -30.82 -15.14
C ARG A 263 -20.23 -29.76 -14.36
N LEU A 264 -19.53 -28.81 -13.72
CA LEU A 264 -20.17 -27.69 -13.03
C LEU A 264 -20.90 -26.77 -14.03
N ALA A 265 -20.32 -26.52 -15.20
CA ALA A 265 -20.92 -25.68 -16.24
C ALA A 265 -22.20 -26.27 -16.88
N ARG A 266 -22.47 -27.57 -16.69
CA ARG A 266 -23.69 -28.25 -17.18
C ARG A 266 -24.83 -28.32 -16.16
N LEU A 267 -24.60 -27.96 -14.89
CA LEU A 267 -25.65 -27.93 -13.86
C LEU A 267 -26.58 -26.72 -14.01
N PRO A 268 -27.86 -26.82 -13.60
CA PRO A 268 -28.74 -25.66 -13.43
C PRO A 268 -28.10 -24.59 -12.54
N GLU A 269 -28.39 -23.31 -12.80
CA GLU A 269 -27.71 -22.16 -12.16
C GLU A 269 -27.75 -22.21 -10.63
N ALA A 270 -28.90 -22.54 -10.04
CA ALA A 270 -29.06 -22.67 -8.59
C ALA A 270 -28.22 -23.82 -7.99
N GLU A 271 -28.24 -25.00 -8.62
CA GLU A 271 -27.45 -26.17 -8.18
C GLU A 271 -25.95 -25.96 -8.38
N ARG A 272 -25.57 -25.20 -9.42
CA ARG A 272 -24.17 -24.85 -9.70
C ARG A 272 -23.61 -23.92 -8.62
N ALA A 273 -24.37 -22.91 -8.23
CA ALA A 273 -23.97 -21.96 -7.19
C ALA A 273 -23.75 -22.66 -5.84
N GLU A 274 -24.68 -23.53 -5.44
CA GLU A 274 -24.53 -24.33 -4.21
C GLU A 274 -23.31 -25.25 -4.26
N ARG A 275 -23.04 -25.87 -5.42
CA ARG A 275 -21.93 -26.81 -5.56
C ARG A 275 -20.57 -26.13 -5.56
N VAL A 276 -20.45 -24.95 -6.18
CA VAL A 276 -19.22 -24.14 -6.13
C VAL A 276 -19.01 -23.56 -4.73
N LEU A 277 -20.05 -23.11 -4.04
CA LEU A 277 -19.94 -22.67 -2.65
C LEU A 277 -19.50 -23.81 -1.71
N ALA A 278 -20.07 -25.00 -1.87
CA ALA A 278 -19.66 -26.18 -1.10
C ALA A 278 -18.19 -26.55 -1.36
N LEU A 279 -17.75 -26.45 -2.63
CA LEU A 279 -16.35 -26.66 -3.02
C LEU A 279 -15.41 -25.67 -2.34
N VAL A 280 -15.74 -24.38 -2.39
CA VAL A 280 -14.93 -23.33 -1.77
C VAL A 280 -14.84 -23.52 -0.25
N ARG A 281 -15.96 -23.86 0.42
CA ARG A 281 -15.97 -24.10 1.87
C ARG A 281 -15.19 -25.35 2.26
N GLU A 282 -15.25 -26.41 1.45
CA GLU A 282 -14.46 -27.62 1.62
C GLU A 282 -12.95 -27.32 1.51
N GLU A 283 -12.52 -26.63 0.47
CA GLU A 283 -11.10 -26.28 0.30
C GLU A 283 -10.63 -25.28 1.36
N ALA A 284 -11.45 -24.30 1.74
CA ALA A 284 -11.13 -23.37 2.82
C ALA A 284 -10.97 -24.10 4.16
N SER A 285 -11.85 -25.06 4.47
CA SER A 285 -11.72 -25.87 5.70
C SER A 285 -10.44 -26.70 5.72
N ARG A 286 -10.03 -27.22 4.55
CA ARG A 286 -8.83 -28.04 4.42
C ARG A 286 -7.56 -27.21 4.56
N ALA A 287 -7.52 -26.04 3.93
CA ALA A 287 -6.42 -25.09 4.04
C ALA A 287 -6.26 -24.58 5.49
N LEU A 288 -7.36 -24.42 6.23
CA LEU A 288 -7.37 -23.93 7.61
C LEU A 288 -7.28 -25.03 8.69
N GLY A 289 -7.18 -26.31 8.31
CA GLY A 289 -7.13 -27.43 9.26
C GLY A 289 -8.39 -27.59 10.11
N LEU A 290 -9.55 -27.12 9.64
CA LEU A 290 -10.82 -27.20 10.34
C LEU A 290 -11.47 -28.58 10.16
N ARG A 291 -12.12 -29.09 11.22
CA ARG A 291 -12.71 -30.44 11.25
C ARG A 291 -13.87 -30.64 10.26
N SER A 292 -14.47 -29.56 9.75
CA SER A 292 -15.62 -29.61 8.85
C SER A 292 -15.76 -28.35 8.01
N ALA A 293 -16.19 -28.50 6.75
CA ALA A 293 -16.62 -27.39 5.88
C ALA A 293 -17.78 -26.56 6.47
N GLN A 294 -18.55 -27.14 7.40
CA GLN A 294 -19.65 -26.45 8.09
C GLN A 294 -19.14 -25.41 9.08
N SER A 295 -17.90 -25.55 9.58
CA SER A 295 -17.25 -24.56 10.46
C SER A 295 -16.87 -23.27 9.72
N VAL A 296 -16.79 -23.33 8.39
CA VAL A 296 -16.57 -22.16 7.54
C VAL A 296 -17.94 -21.58 7.18
N ARG A 297 -18.31 -20.44 7.79
CA ARG A 297 -19.57 -19.75 7.44
C ARG A 297 -19.43 -19.10 6.06
N PRO A 298 -20.44 -19.20 5.16
CA PRO A 298 -20.36 -18.71 3.79
C PRO A 298 -19.91 -17.26 3.68
N ASP A 299 -20.41 -16.41 4.58
CA ASP A 299 -20.10 -15.00 4.53
C ASP A 299 -18.92 -14.63 5.43
N GLN A 300 -18.37 -15.49 6.30
CA GLN A 300 -17.28 -15.10 7.23
C GLN A 300 -15.95 -14.83 6.48
N PRO A 301 -15.16 -13.79 6.83
CA PRO A 301 -13.91 -13.52 6.14
C PRO A 301 -12.91 -14.60 6.51
N LEU A 302 -12.15 -15.04 5.51
CA LEU A 302 -11.27 -16.19 5.70
C LEU A 302 -10.14 -15.90 6.72
N ARG A 303 -9.64 -14.65 6.82
CA ARG A 303 -8.63 -14.26 7.83
C ARG A 303 -9.11 -14.40 9.27
N GLU A 304 -10.39 -14.18 9.56
CA GLU A 304 -10.93 -14.38 10.93
C GLU A 304 -10.87 -15.85 11.37
N LEU A 305 -10.76 -16.78 10.41
CA LEU A 305 -10.59 -18.20 10.67
C LEU A 305 -9.11 -18.61 10.78
N GLY A 306 -8.20 -17.64 10.85
CA GLY A 306 -6.76 -17.85 10.93
C GLY A 306 -6.07 -17.96 9.57
N MET A 307 -6.72 -17.53 8.47
CA MET A 307 -6.07 -17.50 7.15
C MET A 307 -4.97 -16.43 7.12
N ASP A 308 -3.76 -16.85 6.83
CA ASP A 308 -2.58 -16.04 6.57
C ASP A 308 -2.21 -16.07 5.08
N SER A 309 -1.14 -15.35 4.70
CA SER A 309 -0.70 -15.28 3.29
C SER A 309 -0.30 -16.65 2.71
N VAL A 310 0.12 -17.61 3.55
CA VAL A 310 0.52 -18.96 3.11
C VAL A 310 -0.71 -19.82 2.83
N THR A 311 -1.65 -19.86 3.77
CA THR A 311 -2.92 -20.58 3.62
C THR A 311 -3.83 -19.96 2.56
N ALA A 312 -3.70 -18.66 2.29
CA ALA A 312 -4.35 -17.99 1.16
C ALA A 312 -3.80 -18.49 -0.20
N VAL A 313 -2.47 -18.52 -0.37
CA VAL A 313 -1.85 -19.06 -1.59
C VAL A 313 -2.22 -20.54 -1.79
N GLU A 314 -2.23 -21.33 -0.71
CA GLU A 314 -2.64 -22.73 -0.73
C GLU A 314 -4.10 -22.90 -1.19
N LEU A 315 -5.04 -22.12 -0.62
CA LEU A 315 -6.45 -22.16 -1.00
C LEU A 315 -6.66 -21.77 -2.48
N ARG A 316 -6.01 -20.70 -2.94
CA ARG A 316 -6.04 -20.28 -4.36
C ARG A 316 -5.56 -21.41 -5.27
N ASN A 317 -4.41 -22.00 -4.97
CA ASN A 317 -3.83 -23.09 -5.78
C ASN A 317 -4.76 -24.31 -5.81
N ARG A 318 -5.28 -24.72 -4.64
CA ARG A 318 -6.23 -25.84 -4.53
C ARG A 318 -7.47 -25.64 -5.39
N ILE A 319 -8.07 -24.45 -5.33
CA ILE A 319 -9.25 -24.11 -6.13
C ILE A 319 -8.89 -24.09 -7.63
N GLY A 320 -7.81 -23.42 -8.02
CA GLY A 320 -7.36 -23.30 -9.41
C GLY A 320 -7.06 -24.66 -10.06
N THR A 321 -6.38 -25.55 -9.33
CA THR A 321 -6.10 -26.93 -9.77
C THR A 321 -7.37 -27.76 -9.93
N ARG A 322 -8.35 -27.62 -9.01
CA ARG A 322 -9.58 -28.42 -9.03
C ARG A 322 -10.54 -28.01 -10.14
N ILE A 323 -10.52 -26.73 -10.56
CA ILE A 323 -11.35 -26.19 -11.66
C ILE A 323 -10.59 -26.11 -13.00
N GLY A 324 -9.26 -26.27 -13.01
CA GLY A 324 -8.44 -26.17 -14.23
C GLY A 324 -8.27 -24.74 -14.75
N ALA A 325 -8.28 -23.73 -13.89
CA ALA A 325 -8.13 -22.31 -14.27
C ALA A 325 -6.98 -21.64 -13.50
N LYS A 326 -6.26 -20.73 -14.17
CA LYS A 326 -5.28 -19.85 -13.53
C LYS A 326 -6.02 -18.76 -12.78
N LEU A 327 -5.74 -18.60 -11.49
CA LEU A 327 -6.37 -17.60 -10.62
C LEU A 327 -5.37 -16.51 -10.21
N PRO A 328 -5.79 -15.23 -10.14
CA PRO A 328 -4.89 -14.12 -9.81
C PRO A 328 -4.36 -14.20 -8.37
N ALA A 329 -3.21 -13.57 -8.12
CA ALA A 329 -2.55 -13.60 -6.81
C ALA A 329 -3.34 -12.86 -5.72
N THR A 330 -4.12 -11.84 -6.09
CA THR A 330 -4.94 -11.03 -5.20
C THR A 330 -6.32 -11.64 -4.91
N LEU A 331 -6.67 -12.78 -5.53
CA LEU A 331 -8.02 -13.37 -5.50
C LEU A 331 -8.68 -13.41 -4.12
N LEU A 332 -7.94 -13.81 -3.08
CA LEU A 332 -8.52 -13.94 -1.75
C LEU A 332 -8.61 -12.60 -1.00
N PHE A 333 -7.83 -11.61 -1.39
CA PHE A 333 -8.01 -10.22 -0.94
C PHE A 333 -9.24 -9.60 -1.59
N ASP A 334 -9.43 -9.90 -2.87
CA ASP A 334 -10.52 -9.43 -3.70
C ASP A 334 -11.86 -10.07 -3.31
N HIS A 335 -11.84 -11.38 -3.05
CA HIS A 335 -13.00 -12.19 -2.67
C HIS A 335 -12.80 -12.83 -1.28
N PRO A 336 -12.95 -12.04 -0.20
CA PRO A 336 -12.53 -12.37 1.17
C PRO A 336 -13.40 -13.42 1.87
N THR A 337 -14.57 -13.73 1.32
CA THR A 337 -15.56 -14.65 1.90
C THR A 337 -15.82 -15.83 0.96
N PRO A 338 -16.09 -17.04 1.47
CA PRO A 338 -16.46 -18.19 0.64
C PRO A 338 -17.57 -17.91 -0.40
N SER A 339 -18.61 -17.15 -0.04
CA SER A 339 -19.70 -16.75 -0.94
C SER A 339 -19.19 -15.94 -2.15
N ARG A 340 -18.44 -14.86 -1.89
CA ARG A 340 -17.86 -14.00 -2.94
C ARG A 340 -16.85 -14.72 -3.81
N LEU A 341 -16.08 -15.63 -3.24
CA LEU A 341 -15.12 -16.43 -3.99
C LEU A 341 -15.84 -17.43 -4.91
N ALA A 342 -16.92 -18.05 -4.42
CA ALA A 342 -17.74 -18.92 -5.25
C ALA A 342 -18.40 -18.17 -6.42
N GLU A 343 -18.86 -16.94 -6.19
CA GLU A 343 -19.40 -16.06 -7.22
C GLU A 343 -18.38 -15.76 -8.32
N TYR A 344 -17.16 -15.33 -7.96
CA TYR A 344 -16.07 -15.09 -8.92
C TYR A 344 -15.76 -16.33 -9.78
N LEU A 345 -15.72 -17.51 -9.17
CA LEU A 345 -15.46 -18.76 -9.90
C LEU A 345 -16.58 -19.08 -10.90
N LEU A 346 -17.83 -18.73 -10.58
CA LEU A 346 -18.99 -18.92 -11.46
C LEU A 346 -18.98 -17.94 -12.64
N THR A 347 -18.64 -16.67 -12.40
CA THR A 347 -18.72 -15.59 -13.39
C THR A 347 -17.51 -15.53 -14.31
N THR A 348 -16.32 -15.83 -13.80
CA THR A 348 -15.06 -15.67 -14.53
C THR A 348 -14.50 -17.05 -14.92
N ALA A 349 -14.05 -17.85 -13.95
CA ALA A 349 -13.27 -19.07 -14.23
C ALA A 349 -14.05 -20.15 -14.99
N LEU A 350 -15.33 -20.38 -14.64
CA LEU A 350 -16.19 -21.39 -15.26
C LEU A 350 -16.88 -20.90 -16.55
N ALA A 351 -16.91 -19.60 -16.81
CA ALA A 351 -17.47 -19.02 -18.03
C ALA A 351 -16.51 -19.16 -19.24
N THR A 352 -15.19 -19.10 -18.99
CA THR A 352 -14.13 -19.29 -20.00
C THR A 352 -14.01 -20.71 -20.55
N ALA A 353 -14.52 -21.72 -19.83
CA ALA A 353 -14.34 -23.14 -20.19
C ALA A 353 -15.30 -23.64 -21.30
N GLY A 354 -16.28 -22.84 -21.74
CA GLY A 354 -17.25 -23.33 -22.73
C GLY A 354 -18.09 -22.26 -23.43
N ARG A 355 -17.52 -21.56 -24.43
CA ARG A 355 -18.15 -21.15 -25.72
C ARG A 355 -17.25 -20.20 -26.54
N PRO A 356 -17.32 -20.23 -27.89
CA PRO A 356 -16.80 -19.16 -28.74
C PRO A 356 -17.66 -17.89 -28.56
N ALA A 357 -16.99 -16.75 -28.73
CA ALA A 357 -17.53 -15.39 -28.64
C ALA A 357 -18.99 -15.27 -29.14
N ARG A 358 -19.93 -15.17 -28.20
CA ARG A 358 -21.14 -14.33 -28.23
C ARG A 358 -21.99 -14.65 -27.00
N ARG A 359 -22.06 -13.73 -26.04
CA ARG A 359 -23.28 -13.55 -25.23
C ARG A 359 -23.30 -12.19 -24.53
N THR A 360 -24.22 -11.38 -25.03
CA THR A 360 -25.09 -10.46 -24.30
C THR A 360 -25.16 -10.72 -22.78
N ALA A 361 -24.98 -9.63 -22.02
CA ALA A 361 -25.11 -9.54 -20.57
C ALA A 361 -26.31 -10.32 -20.01
N PRO A 362 -26.15 -11.10 -18.92
CA PRO A 362 -27.27 -11.62 -18.15
C PRO A 362 -27.93 -10.48 -17.37
N GLY A 363 -29.26 -10.59 -17.21
CA GLY A 363 -30.13 -9.50 -16.79
C GLY A 363 -29.80 -8.93 -15.42
N ALA A 364 -29.64 -7.61 -15.41
CA ALA A 364 -29.77 -6.79 -14.22
C ALA A 364 -31.03 -7.19 -13.45
N GLN A 365 -30.87 -7.56 -12.18
CA GLN A 365 -31.95 -7.39 -11.21
C GLN A 365 -32.43 -5.94 -11.31
N PRO A 366 -33.75 -5.68 -11.24
CA PRO A 366 -34.27 -4.33 -11.37
C PRO A 366 -33.81 -3.52 -10.17
N ALA A 367 -32.70 -2.80 -10.33
CA ALA A 367 -32.43 -1.61 -9.56
C ALA A 367 -33.66 -0.73 -9.76
N ARG A 368 -34.35 -0.45 -8.66
CA ARG A 368 -35.46 0.49 -8.62
C ARG A 368 -35.02 1.72 -9.40
N THR A 369 -35.71 1.99 -10.50
CA THR A 369 -35.57 3.21 -11.27
C THR A 369 -36.03 4.37 -10.40
N ALA A 370 -35.15 4.83 -9.51
CA ALA A 370 -35.10 6.24 -9.20
C ALA A 370 -34.66 6.90 -10.50
N THR A 371 -35.61 7.58 -11.15
CA THR A 371 -35.36 8.49 -12.25
C THR A 371 -34.11 9.31 -11.92
N PRO A 372 -33.08 9.37 -12.78
CA PRO A 372 -31.94 10.22 -12.49
C PRO A 372 -32.45 11.65 -12.33
N ALA A 373 -32.15 12.26 -11.18
CA ALA A 373 -31.87 13.68 -11.15
C ALA A 373 -30.88 13.95 -12.30
N SER A 374 -31.11 15.03 -13.04
CA SER A 374 -30.58 15.26 -14.39
C SER A 374 -29.15 14.76 -14.63
N ASP A 375 -28.92 14.25 -15.85
CA ASP A 375 -27.62 13.94 -16.46
C ASP A 375 -26.75 15.21 -16.68
N GLU A 376 -26.88 16.18 -15.78
CA GLU A 376 -26.26 17.50 -15.83
C GLU A 376 -24.81 17.40 -15.33
N PRO A 377 -23.81 17.67 -16.20
CA PRO A 377 -22.42 17.69 -15.79
C PRO A 377 -22.12 18.85 -14.83
N VAL A 378 -21.11 18.68 -13.98
CA VAL A 378 -20.70 19.72 -13.02
C VAL A 378 -19.41 20.39 -13.52
N ALA A 379 -19.42 21.71 -13.66
CA ALA A 379 -18.26 22.48 -14.03
C ALA A 379 -17.38 22.78 -12.81
N VAL A 380 -16.06 22.61 -12.98
CA VAL A 380 -15.06 23.21 -12.09
C VAL A 380 -14.78 24.61 -12.64
N VAL A 381 -15.24 25.66 -11.95
CA VAL A 381 -15.08 27.05 -12.42
C VAL A 381 -13.87 27.74 -11.80
N SER A 382 -13.42 27.27 -10.64
CA SER A 382 -12.21 27.76 -9.99
C SER A 382 -11.65 26.72 -9.04
N MET A 383 -10.37 26.89 -8.71
CA MET A 383 -9.64 26.06 -7.77
C MET A 383 -8.52 26.85 -7.09
N ALA A 384 -8.18 26.44 -5.88
CA ALA A 384 -7.04 26.95 -5.12
C ALA A 384 -6.43 25.79 -4.32
N CYS A 385 -5.11 25.83 -4.08
CA CYS A 385 -4.43 24.82 -3.26
C CYS A 385 -3.23 25.37 -2.47
N ARG A 386 -2.83 24.62 -1.44
CA ARG A 386 -1.55 24.72 -0.73
C ARG A 386 -0.92 23.34 -0.65
N LEU A 387 0.35 23.22 -1.04
CA LEU A 387 1.09 21.96 -1.01
C LEU A 387 2.52 22.18 -0.50
N PRO A 388 3.20 21.12 -0.05
CA PRO A 388 4.62 21.17 0.31
C PRO A 388 5.50 21.73 -0.81
N GLY A 389 6.69 22.20 -0.46
CA GLY A 389 7.64 22.79 -1.41
C GLY A 389 7.34 24.25 -1.77
N GLY A 390 6.59 24.95 -0.90
CA GLY A 390 6.24 26.36 -1.05
C GLY A 390 5.15 26.63 -2.10
N VAL A 391 4.35 25.63 -2.45
CA VAL A 391 3.30 25.79 -3.46
C VAL A 391 2.08 26.45 -2.86
N SER A 392 1.77 27.65 -3.35
CA SER A 392 0.67 28.47 -2.88
C SER A 392 -0.54 28.51 -3.81
N ASP A 393 -0.51 27.92 -5.00
CA ASP A 393 -1.61 27.99 -5.97
C ASP A 393 -1.55 26.86 -7.02
N PRO A 394 -2.60 26.67 -7.85
CA PRO A 394 -2.62 25.62 -8.87
C PRO A 394 -1.53 25.77 -9.94
N GLU A 395 -1.13 26.99 -10.27
CA GLU A 395 -0.02 27.24 -11.20
C GLU A 395 1.33 26.79 -10.62
N GLY A 396 1.57 27.00 -9.33
CA GLY A 396 2.72 26.51 -8.59
C GLY A 396 2.74 24.97 -8.50
N LEU A 397 1.57 24.33 -8.35
CA LEU A 397 1.47 22.87 -8.43
C LEU A 397 1.90 22.37 -9.81
N TRP A 398 1.44 23.02 -10.88
CA TRP A 398 1.85 22.67 -12.24
C TRP A 398 3.37 22.79 -12.42
N HIS A 399 3.95 23.89 -11.96
CA HIS A 399 5.40 24.09 -12.04
C HIS A 399 6.18 22.98 -11.31
N LEU A 400 5.71 22.58 -10.12
CA LEU A 400 6.31 21.50 -9.33
C LEU A 400 6.29 20.16 -10.08
N VAL A 401 5.14 19.76 -10.64
CA VAL A 401 5.01 18.45 -11.33
C VAL A 401 5.68 18.46 -12.71
N ALA A 402 5.61 19.56 -13.46
CA ALA A 402 6.24 19.69 -14.77
C ALA A 402 7.77 19.64 -14.70
N GLN A 403 8.36 20.18 -13.62
CA GLN A 403 9.79 20.09 -13.37
C GLN A 403 10.22 18.76 -12.71
N GLY A 404 9.26 17.92 -12.33
CA GLY A 404 9.54 16.68 -11.61
C GLY A 404 10.24 16.92 -10.26
N ARG A 405 9.85 17.99 -9.54
CA ARG A 405 10.38 18.31 -8.22
C ARG A 405 9.75 17.42 -7.15
N ASP A 406 10.58 17.03 -6.19
CA ASP A 406 10.21 16.33 -4.98
C ASP A 406 10.15 17.35 -3.83
N ALA A 407 9.01 17.41 -3.15
CA ALA A 407 8.73 18.34 -2.06
C ALA A 407 8.69 17.63 -0.69
N VAL A 408 9.00 16.34 -0.63
CA VAL A 408 9.24 15.64 0.63
C VAL A 408 10.58 16.08 1.22
N GLY A 409 10.58 16.44 2.50
CA GLY A 409 11.76 16.91 3.20
C GLY A 409 11.77 16.52 4.69
N PRO A 410 12.77 16.96 5.45
CA PRO A 410 12.87 16.64 6.87
C PRO A 410 11.72 17.25 7.68
N PHE A 411 11.43 16.67 8.84
CA PHE A 411 10.44 17.22 9.78
C PHE A 411 10.78 18.68 10.16
N PRO A 412 9.79 19.58 10.30
CA PRO A 412 10.05 20.97 10.68
C PRO A 412 10.60 21.06 12.11
N ALA A 413 11.85 21.51 12.26
CA ALA A 413 12.55 21.53 13.55
C ALA A 413 11.85 22.35 14.66
N GLY A 414 11.02 23.34 14.27
CA GLY A 414 10.25 24.15 15.21
C GLY A 414 8.93 23.52 15.67
N ARG A 415 8.50 22.39 15.09
CA ARG A 415 7.19 21.78 15.35
C ARG A 415 7.25 20.68 16.40
N TRP A 416 8.23 19.79 16.31
CA TRP A 416 8.43 18.67 17.24
C TRP A 416 9.89 18.48 17.59
N ASP A 417 10.18 17.88 18.74
CA ASP A 417 11.53 17.41 19.08
C ASP A 417 11.84 16.13 18.29
N VAL A 418 12.38 16.31 17.09
CA VAL A 418 12.67 15.24 16.11
C VAL A 418 13.66 14.21 16.66
N GLU A 419 14.67 14.63 17.41
CA GLU A 419 15.67 13.72 17.97
C GLU A 419 15.08 12.86 19.08
N SER A 420 14.17 13.40 19.89
CA SER A 420 13.44 12.61 20.87
C SER A 420 12.39 11.69 20.24
N LEU A 421 11.85 12.03 19.07
CA LEU A 421 10.79 11.29 18.40
C LEU A 421 11.31 10.07 17.64
N TYR A 422 12.51 10.17 17.09
CA TYR A 422 13.04 9.15 16.21
C TYR A 422 13.55 7.91 16.95
N ASP A 423 13.20 6.74 16.43
CA ASP A 423 13.84 5.46 16.76
C ASP A 423 13.80 4.57 15.51
N PRO A 424 14.94 4.02 15.04
CA PRO A 424 14.94 3.13 13.89
C PRO A 424 14.23 1.80 14.17
N ASP A 425 14.01 1.42 15.44
CA ASP A 425 13.27 0.23 15.81
C ASP A 425 11.75 0.46 15.65
N PRO A 426 11.07 -0.22 14.69
CA PRO A 426 9.62 -0.14 14.56
C PRO A 426 8.88 -0.69 15.80
N GLU A 427 9.57 -1.44 16.68
CA GLU A 427 9.05 -1.95 17.93
C GLU A 427 9.25 -1.01 19.13
N ALA A 428 9.76 0.21 18.93
CA ALA A 428 9.85 1.23 19.97
C ALA A 428 8.49 1.96 20.18
N LEU A 429 8.01 2.04 21.43
CA LEU A 429 6.70 2.65 21.73
C LEU A 429 6.82 4.18 21.75
N GLY A 430 5.86 4.87 21.14
CA GLY A 430 5.84 6.34 21.11
C GLY A 430 6.90 6.96 20.20
N LYS A 431 7.53 6.17 19.34
CA LYS A 431 8.61 6.59 18.43
C LYS A 431 8.19 6.46 16.97
N SER A 432 8.87 7.18 16.10
CA SER A 432 8.75 7.02 14.65
C SER A 432 10.11 6.67 14.03
N TYR A 433 10.13 5.70 13.13
CA TYR A 433 11.31 5.43 12.28
C TYR A 433 11.38 6.34 11.06
N ALA A 434 10.34 7.14 10.78
CA ALA A 434 10.36 8.12 9.71
C ALA A 434 10.95 9.45 10.21
N ARG A 435 11.67 10.14 9.33
CA ARG A 435 12.24 11.49 9.59
C ARG A 435 11.83 12.52 8.53
N GLU A 436 11.09 12.10 7.51
CA GLU A 436 10.76 12.91 6.35
C GLU A 436 9.26 12.85 6.05
N GLY A 437 8.75 13.94 5.49
CA GLY A 437 7.34 14.14 5.15
C GLY A 437 7.14 15.38 4.28
N GLY A 438 5.93 15.56 3.76
CA GLY A 438 5.55 16.80 3.07
C GLY A 438 4.91 17.78 4.04
N PHE A 439 5.48 18.98 4.24
CA PHE A 439 4.96 19.94 5.22
C PHE A 439 4.64 21.29 4.56
N LEU A 440 3.60 21.95 5.09
CA LEU A 440 3.30 23.34 4.82
C LEU A 440 4.06 24.26 5.79
N ASP A 441 4.51 25.39 5.26
CA ASP A 441 5.15 26.46 6.02
C ASP A 441 4.12 27.43 6.59
N GLY A 442 4.45 28.08 7.70
CA GLY A 442 3.66 29.21 8.25
C GLY A 442 2.25 28.86 8.71
N ILE A 443 1.99 27.62 9.14
CA ILE A 443 0.66 27.15 9.57
C ILE A 443 0.06 27.93 10.76
N GLU A 444 0.90 28.66 11.49
CA GLU A 444 0.53 29.57 12.57
C GLU A 444 0.04 30.94 12.08
N SER A 445 0.36 31.31 10.83
CA SER A 445 0.01 32.59 10.23
C SER A 445 -1.46 32.60 9.78
N PHE A 446 -2.20 33.63 10.18
CA PHE A 446 -3.60 33.83 9.78
C PHE A 446 -4.03 35.28 10.03
N ASP A 447 -4.63 35.93 9.02
CA ASP A 447 -5.21 37.27 9.20
C ASP A 447 -6.62 37.18 9.82
N ALA A 448 -6.67 36.99 11.13
CA ALA A 448 -7.94 36.89 11.86
C ALA A 448 -8.85 38.12 11.69
N GLY A 449 -8.24 39.32 11.63
CA GLY A 449 -8.97 40.57 11.48
C GLY A 449 -9.69 40.68 10.14
N PHE A 450 -9.11 40.12 9.08
CA PHE A 450 -9.73 40.07 7.76
C PHE A 450 -11.11 39.36 7.78
N PHE A 451 -11.20 38.26 8.52
CA PHE A 451 -12.41 37.44 8.68
C PHE A 451 -13.30 37.87 9.86
N GLY A 452 -12.97 38.97 10.54
CA GLY A 452 -13.73 39.43 11.71
C GLY A 452 -13.58 38.55 12.95
N ILE A 453 -12.50 37.76 13.02
CA ILE A 453 -12.21 36.84 14.11
C ILE A 453 -11.29 37.54 15.11
N THR A 454 -11.59 37.42 16.40
CA THR A 454 -10.74 38.01 17.44
C THR A 454 -9.42 37.26 17.57
N PRO A 455 -8.31 37.90 17.97
CA PRO A 455 -7.03 37.19 18.18
C PRO A 455 -7.14 36.02 19.16
N LYS A 456 -7.99 36.17 20.18
CA LYS A 456 -8.26 35.13 21.18
C LYS A 456 -8.93 33.90 20.56
N GLU A 457 -9.97 34.11 19.76
CA GLU A 457 -10.63 33.03 19.04
C GLU A 457 -9.70 32.38 18.02
N ALA A 458 -8.98 33.19 17.24
CA ALA A 458 -8.03 32.69 16.25
C ALA A 458 -6.98 31.77 16.88
N ALA A 459 -6.44 32.12 18.06
CA ALA A 459 -5.49 31.29 18.78
C ALA A 459 -6.07 29.93 19.22
N ALA A 460 -7.38 29.82 19.40
CA ALA A 460 -8.06 28.58 19.75
C ALA A 460 -8.54 27.77 18.52
N MET A 461 -8.53 28.36 17.32
CA MET A 461 -8.95 27.68 16.09
C MET A 461 -7.89 26.72 15.57
N ASP A 462 -8.28 25.52 15.19
CA ASP A 462 -7.45 24.60 14.42
C ASP A 462 -6.91 25.32 13.16
N PRO A 463 -5.58 25.32 12.93
CA PRO A 463 -4.97 25.85 11.71
C PRO A 463 -5.64 25.37 10.41
N GLN A 464 -6.22 24.18 10.38
CA GLN A 464 -6.98 23.68 9.23
C GLN A 464 -8.20 24.54 8.92
N GLN A 465 -8.94 25.01 9.95
CA GLN A 465 -10.08 25.92 9.75
C GLN A 465 -9.64 27.28 9.22
N ARG A 466 -8.50 27.78 9.70
CA ARG A 466 -7.90 29.05 9.25
C ARG A 466 -7.53 28.96 7.77
N LEU A 467 -6.86 27.87 7.39
CA LEU A 467 -6.47 27.61 6.02
C LEU A 467 -7.68 27.48 5.09
N LEU A 468 -8.72 26.76 5.51
CA LEU A 468 -9.96 26.65 4.73
C LEU A 468 -10.61 28.01 4.43
N LEU A 469 -10.60 28.95 5.39
CA LEU A 469 -11.13 30.31 5.19
C LEU A 469 -10.35 31.05 4.09
N GLU A 470 -9.03 30.99 4.13
CA GLU A 470 -8.17 31.58 3.10
C GLU A 470 -8.39 30.92 1.74
N MET A 471 -8.46 29.58 1.71
CA MET A 471 -8.65 28.81 0.48
C MET A 471 -10.00 29.07 -0.19
N ALA A 472 -11.08 29.14 0.59
CA ALA A 472 -12.40 29.45 0.06
C ALA A 472 -12.45 30.89 -0.48
N TRP A 473 -11.88 31.84 0.26
CA TRP A 473 -11.81 33.23 -0.20
C TRP A 473 -11.03 33.35 -1.51
N GLU A 474 -9.85 32.74 -1.58
CA GLU A 474 -9.01 32.75 -2.78
C GLU A 474 -9.69 32.08 -3.97
N ALA A 475 -10.30 30.90 -3.77
CA ALA A 475 -10.99 30.19 -4.85
C ALA A 475 -12.15 31.02 -5.44
N LEU A 476 -12.89 31.75 -4.59
CA LEU A 476 -13.94 32.66 -5.03
C LEU A 476 -13.39 33.89 -5.76
N GLU A 477 -12.32 34.51 -5.24
CA GLU A 477 -11.67 35.64 -5.93
C GLU A 477 -11.11 35.22 -7.31
N ARG A 478 -10.54 34.02 -7.40
CA ARG A 478 -10.07 33.44 -8.67
C ARG A 478 -11.21 33.13 -9.64
N ALA A 479 -12.40 32.82 -9.13
CA ALA A 479 -13.62 32.67 -9.94
C ALA A 479 -14.19 34.02 -10.41
N GLY A 480 -13.62 35.16 -9.99
CA GLY A 480 -14.20 36.48 -10.21
C GLY A 480 -15.51 36.72 -9.43
N THR A 481 -15.80 35.88 -8.44
CA THR A 481 -17.00 35.98 -7.60
C THR A 481 -16.68 36.85 -6.38
N VAL A 482 -17.46 37.90 -6.16
CA VAL A 482 -17.32 38.74 -4.96
C VAL A 482 -17.99 38.02 -3.78
N PRO A 483 -17.27 37.63 -2.71
CA PRO A 483 -17.84 36.83 -1.62
C PRO A 483 -19.10 37.43 -0.98
N ALA A 484 -19.20 38.76 -0.89
CA ALA A 484 -20.37 39.44 -0.35
C ALA A 484 -21.66 39.24 -1.18
N GLU A 485 -21.54 38.93 -2.47
CA GLU A 485 -22.70 38.66 -3.35
C GLU A 485 -23.30 37.27 -3.11
N LEU A 486 -22.55 36.36 -2.46
CA LEU A 486 -23.02 35.03 -2.08
C LEU A 486 -23.79 35.02 -0.76
N ALA A 487 -23.73 36.11 0.02
CA ALA A 487 -24.46 36.20 1.28
C ALA A 487 -25.97 36.08 1.02
N GLY A 488 -26.64 35.18 1.74
CA GLY A 488 -28.05 34.88 1.52
C GLY A 488 -28.30 33.74 0.51
N SER A 489 -27.30 33.32 -0.26
CA SER A 489 -27.46 32.29 -1.29
C SER A 489 -27.53 30.87 -0.71
N THR A 490 -28.03 29.94 -1.50
CA THR A 490 -28.05 28.49 -1.21
C THR A 490 -26.69 27.82 -1.48
N THR A 491 -25.59 28.56 -1.50
CA THR A 491 -24.25 28.00 -1.74
C THR A 491 -23.92 26.93 -0.70
N GLY A 492 -23.54 25.73 -1.16
CA GLY A 492 -23.15 24.62 -0.31
C GLY A 492 -21.65 24.59 0.02
N VAL A 493 -21.28 23.97 1.13
CA VAL A 493 -19.90 23.79 1.60
C VAL A 493 -19.67 22.33 1.97
N TYR A 494 -18.71 21.69 1.32
CA TYR A 494 -18.37 20.27 1.49
C TYR A 494 -16.88 20.13 1.69
N VAL A 495 -16.45 19.77 2.90
CA VAL A 495 -15.03 19.72 3.27
C VAL A 495 -14.65 18.32 3.73
N GLY A 496 -13.67 17.72 3.06
CA GLY A 496 -13.01 16.51 3.54
C GLY A 496 -11.90 16.84 4.55
N MET A 497 -12.07 16.43 5.81
CA MET A 497 -11.05 16.60 6.84
C MET A 497 -11.30 15.66 8.03
N PHE A 498 -10.26 15.46 8.84
CA PHE A 498 -10.34 14.77 10.12
C PHE A 498 -9.59 15.56 11.20
N GLY A 499 -9.69 15.12 12.45
CA GLY A 499 -9.12 15.84 13.60
C GLY A 499 -7.60 15.94 13.50
N SER A 500 -7.05 17.12 13.77
CA SER A 500 -5.59 17.34 13.83
C SER A 500 -5.00 17.10 15.22
N ASP A 501 -5.83 16.79 16.22
CA ASP A 501 -5.50 16.81 17.65
C ASP A 501 -5.09 18.18 18.21
N TYR A 502 -5.32 19.26 17.45
CA TYR A 502 -5.09 20.62 17.94
C TYR A 502 -5.89 20.89 19.21
N LEU A 503 -5.18 21.25 20.29
CA LEU A 503 -5.75 21.53 21.62
C LEU A 503 -6.55 20.35 22.24
N ALA A 504 -6.41 19.12 21.72
CA ALA A 504 -7.12 17.94 22.23
C ALA A 504 -6.80 17.60 23.70
N GLY A 505 -5.62 17.98 24.18
CA GLY A 505 -5.18 17.81 25.57
C GLY A 505 -5.42 19.01 26.50
N SER A 506 -6.26 19.98 26.10
CA SER A 506 -6.52 21.18 26.90
C SER A 506 -7.12 20.82 28.27
N ARG A 507 -6.62 21.47 29.33
CA ARG A 507 -7.15 21.27 30.68
C ARG A 507 -8.55 21.87 30.81
N LEU A 508 -9.36 21.33 31.73
CA LEU A 508 -10.72 21.83 31.97
C LEU A 508 -10.78 23.32 32.33
N ASP A 509 -9.76 23.84 33.02
CA ASP A 509 -9.64 25.26 33.37
C ASP A 509 -9.19 26.18 32.20
N GLN A 510 -8.80 25.59 31.07
CA GLN A 510 -8.48 26.30 29.83
C GLN A 510 -9.67 26.35 28.86
N LEU A 511 -10.77 25.65 29.16
CA LEU A 511 -11.98 25.65 28.34
C LEU A 511 -12.74 26.96 28.53
N ASP A 512 -12.62 27.86 27.55
CA ASP A 512 -13.17 29.21 27.60
C ASP A 512 -14.28 29.47 26.57
N GLY A 513 -14.81 28.41 25.97
CA GLY A 513 -15.85 28.43 24.93
C GLY A 513 -15.31 28.52 23.50
N TYR A 514 -14.06 28.96 23.28
CA TYR A 514 -13.45 29.00 21.95
C TYR A 514 -12.72 27.70 21.59
N VAL A 515 -12.18 26.99 22.58
CA VAL A 515 -11.50 25.70 22.33
C VAL A 515 -12.43 24.69 21.67
N GLY A 516 -13.66 24.57 22.15
CA GLY A 516 -14.64 23.61 21.60
C GLY A 516 -15.06 23.93 20.16
N THR A 517 -15.29 25.20 19.83
CA THR A 517 -15.62 25.61 18.46
C THR A 517 -14.40 25.66 17.55
N GLY A 518 -13.21 25.85 18.12
CA GLY A 518 -11.95 25.91 17.40
C GLY A 518 -11.46 24.55 16.90
N SER A 519 -11.75 23.45 17.60
CA SER A 519 -11.30 22.11 17.22
C SER A 519 -12.39 21.19 16.64
N ALA A 520 -13.67 21.55 16.78
CA ALA A 520 -14.77 20.71 16.28
C ALA A 520 -14.81 20.64 14.75
N LEU A 521 -14.85 19.41 14.21
CA LEU A 521 -14.91 19.16 12.75
C LEU A 521 -16.14 19.80 12.10
N SER A 522 -17.32 19.66 12.71
CA SER A 522 -18.55 20.26 12.18
C SER A 522 -18.51 21.79 12.06
N VAL A 523 -17.66 22.44 12.86
CA VAL A 523 -17.50 23.89 12.81
C VAL A 523 -16.65 24.31 11.60
N ALA A 524 -15.81 23.45 11.03
CA ALA A 524 -14.98 23.84 9.89
C ALA A 524 -15.82 24.24 8.65
N SER A 525 -16.74 23.38 8.21
CA SER A 525 -17.68 23.71 7.13
C SER A 525 -18.66 24.82 7.56
N GLY A 526 -19.16 24.77 8.80
CA GLY A 526 -20.09 25.77 9.32
C GLY A 526 -19.48 27.18 9.41
N ARG A 527 -18.18 27.30 9.69
CA ARG A 527 -17.45 28.56 9.79
C ARG A 527 -17.24 29.20 8.42
N LEU A 528 -17.05 28.40 7.36
CA LEU A 528 -17.05 28.91 5.98
C LEU A 528 -18.43 29.49 5.63
N SER A 529 -19.51 28.74 5.91
CA SER A 529 -20.87 29.23 5.69
C SER A 529 -21.16 30.49 6.51
N TYR A 530 -20.72 30.55 7.77
CA TYR A 530 -20.88 31.73 8.62
C TYR A 530 -20.11 32.94 8.09
N ALA A 531 -18.82 32.77 7.75
CA ALA A 531 -17.97 33.87 7.29
C ALA A 531 -18.41 34.45 5.94
N LEU A 532 -18.98 33.62 5.07
CA LEU A 532 -19.45 34.00 3.74
C LEU A 532 -20.97 34.30 3.69
N GLY A 533 -21.70 34.07 4.78
CA GLY A 533 -23.14 34.31 4.87
C GLY A 533 -24.00 33.33 4.06
N LEU A 534 -23.59 32.08 3.93
CA LEU A 534 -24.22 31.07 3.07
C LEU A 534 -25.33 30.30 3.80
N HIS A 535 -26.38 29.92 3.08
CA HIS A 535 -27.53 29.16 3.60
C HIS A 535 -27.71 27.77 2.94
N GLY A 536 -26.78 27.32 2.10
CA GLY A 536 -26.78 25.97 1.56
C GLY A 536 -26.29 24.90 2.56
N PRO A 537 -26.27 23.62 2.16
CA PRO A 537 -25.77 22.53 3.00
C PRO A 537 -24.31 22.75 3.40
N ALA A 538 -23.95 22.46 4.65
CA ALA A 538 -22.59 22.60 5.16
C ALA A 538 -22.14 21.29 5.85
N LEU A 539 -21.27 20.53 5.18
CA LEU A 539 -20.86 19.20 5.62
C LEU A 539 -19.34 19.10 5.74
N THR A 540 -18.91 18.52 6.85
CA THR A 540 -17.54 18.05 7.05
C THR A 540 -17.55 16.53 7.02
N VAL A 541 -16.72 15.95 6.14
CA VAL A 541 -16.69 14.53 5.82
C VAL A 541 -15.37 13.93 6.27
N ASP A 542 -15.45 12.88 7.07
CA ASP A 542 -14.30 12.06 7.45
C ASP A 542 -14.50 10.62 6.95
N THR A 543 -13.85 10.32 5.82
CA THR A 543 -13.65 8.98 5.29
C THR A 543 -12.15 8.70 5.13
N ALA A 544 -11.33 9.26 6.03
CA ALA A 544 -9.88 9.23 5.98
C ALA A 544 -9.31 9.73 4.63
N CYS A 545 -8.54 8.91 3.92
CA CYS A 545 -7.81 9.33 2.72
C CYS A 545 -8.70 9.64 1.50
N SER A 546 -9.98 9.25 1.51
CA SER A 546 -10.95 9.53 0.43
C SER A 546 -11.82 10.78 0.69
N SER A 547 -11.69 11.41 1.86
CA SER A 547 -12.59 12.47 2.34
C SER A 547 -12.87 13.58 1.32
N SER A 548 -11.84 14.15 0.69
CA SER A 548 -12.05 15.24 -0.26
C SER A 548 -12.82 14.82 -1.51
N LEU A 549 -12.62 13.61 -2.04
CA LEU A 549 -13.40 13.15 -3.21
C LEU A 549 -14.83 12.78 -2.83
N VAL A 550 -15.06 12.26 -1.62
CA VAL A 550 -16.41 12.06 -1.11
C VAL A 550 -17.12 13.41 -0.94
N ALA A 551 -16.43 14.43 -0.42
CA ALA A 551 -16.95 15.79 -0.33
C ALA A 551 -17.28 16.36 -1.73
N THR A 552 -16.41 16.17 -2.73
CA THR A 552 -16.68 16.53 -4.14
C THR A 552 -17.88 15.78 -4.71
N HIS A 553 -18.03 14.48 -4.42
CA HIS A 553 -19.18 13.68 -4.85
C HIS A 553 -20.48 14.24 -4.27
N LEU A 554 -20.52 14.52 -2.96
CA LEU A 554 -21.71 15.08 -2.29
C LEU A 554 -22.06 16.47 -2.84
N ALA A 555 -21.06 17.34 -3.05
CA ALA A 555 -21.26 18.64 -3.68
C ALA A 555 -21.86 18.50 -5.09
N ALA A 556 -21.34 17.57 -5.90
CA ALA A 556 -21.85 17.32 -7.24
C ALA A 556 -23.29 16.77 -7.22
N GLN A 557 -23.64 15.92 -6.24
CA GLN A 557 -25.02 15.46 -6.08
C GLN A 557 -25.96 16.61 -5.68
N ALA A 558 -25.55 17.44 -4.73
CA ALA A 558 -26.37 18.57 -4.26
C ALA A 558 -26.62 19.62 -5.36
N LEU A 559 -25.64 19.85 -6.25
CA LEU A 559 -25.83 20.69 -7.43
C LEU A 559 -26.84 20.07 -8.40
N ARG A 560 -26.77 18.74 -8.65
CA ARG A 560 -27.70 18.02 -9.54
C ARG A 560 -29.11 17.92 -8.97
N SER A 561 -29.25 17.75 -7.66
CA SER A 561 -30.55 17.70 -6.98
C SER A 561 -31.19 19.09 -6.79
N GLY A 562 -30.42 20.16 -6.99
CA GLY A 562 -30.90 21.54 -6.79
C GLY A 562 -30.92 21.97 -5.32
N GLU A 563 -30.22 21.27 -4.43
CA GLU A 563 -30.02 21.69 -3.04
C GLU A 563 -29.11 22.92 -2.92
N CYS A 564 -28.26 23.15 -3.91
CA CYS A 564 -27.44 24.36 -4.06
C CYS A 564 -27.22 24.70 -5.54
N ASP A 565 -26.88 25.96 -5.83
CA ASP A 565 -26.56 26.44 -7.19
C ASP A 565 -25.05 26.68 -7.41
N LEU A 566 -24.31 26.79 -6.31
CA LEU A 566 -22.85 26.86 -6.25
C LEU A 566 -22.39 26.01 -5.06
N ALA A 567 -21.28 25.31 -5.19
CA ALA A 567 -20.71 24.53 -4.10
C ALA A 567 -19.20 24.78 -3.96
N LEU A 568 -18.77 25.01 -2.72
CA LEU A 568 -17.38 24.92 -2.31
C LEU A 568 -17.09 23.48 -1.90
N ALA A 569 -16.18 22.82 -2.61
CA ALA A 569 -15.82 21.42 -2.36
C ALA A 569 -14.30 21.28 -2.23
N GLY A 570 -13.82 20.69 -1.14
CA GLY A 570 -12.38 20.63 -0.91
C GLY A 570 -11.98 19.66 0.18
N GLY A 571 -10.72 19.76 0.58
CA GLY A 571 -10.20 19.04 1.74
C GLY A 571 -8.92 19.66 2.26
N VAL A 572 -8.63 19.39 3.53
CA VAL A 572 -7.47 19.92 4.25
C VAL A 572 -6.89 18.86 5.17
N THR A 573 -5.58 18.89 5.32
CA THR A 573 -4.83 18.11 6.29
C THR A 573 -3.64 18.93 6.77
N LEU A 574 -3.55 19.12 8.09
CA LEU A 574 -2.35 19.60 8.78
C LEU A 574 -2.00 18.65 9.93
N MET A 575 -0.72 18.34 10.06
CA MET A 575 -0.15 17.51 11.12
C MET A 575 0.47 18.43 12.18
N VAL A 576 -0.32 18.75 13.21
CA VAL A 576 0.16 19.56 14.36
C VAL A 576 0.81 18.71 15.45
N THR A 577 0.48 17.41 15.54
CA THR A 577 1.15 16.43 16.41
C THR A 577 1.87 15.37 15.57
N PRO A 578 2.91 14.70 16.11
CA PRO A 578 3.58 13.61 15.40
C PRO A 578 2.80 12.28 15.49
N GLY A 579 1.57 12.27 16.04
CA GLY A 579 0.83 11.05 16.36
C GLY A 579 0.66 10.10 15.17
N THR A 580 0.34 10.65 13.99
CA THR A 580 0.19 9.85 12.77
C THR A 580 1.49 9.15 12.34
N PHE A 581 2.66 9.77 12.55
CA PHE A 581 3.94 9.13 12.26
C PHE A 581 4.27 8.02 13.27
N VAL A 582 3.96 8.22 14.55
CA VAL A 582 4.15 7.21 15.60
C VAL A 582 3.26 5.99 15.34
N GLU A 583 1.97 6.21 15.07
CA GLU A 583 1.00 5.13 14.87
C GLU A 583 1.32 4.32 13.61
N PHE A 584 1.65 5.00 12.50
CA PHE A 584 1.97 4.30 11.26
C PHE A 584 3.38 3.71 11.23
N SER A 585 4.29 4.16 12.10
CA SER A 585 5.51 3.41 12.37
C SER A 585 5.18 2.06 13.01
N ARG A 586 4.23 2.00 13.95
CA ARG A 586 3.77 0.73 14.51
C ARG A 586 3.06 -0.17 13.53
N LEU A 587 2.24 0.40 12.65
CA LEU A 587 1.56 -0.33 11.59
C LEU A 587 2.50 -0.71 10.42
N ARG A 588 3.76 -0.28 10.46
CA ARG A 588 4.75 -0.47 9.38
C ARG A 588 4.23 0.01 8.02
N GLY A 589 3.46 1.10 8.03
CA GLY A 589 2.85 1.68 6.84
C GLY A 589 3.66 2.81 6.19
N LEU A 590 4.73 3.27 6.83
CA LEU A 590 5.57 4.36 6.34
C LEU A 590 6.74 3.83 5.52
N SER A 591 7.10 4.56 4.46
CA SER A 591 8.32 4.29 3.69
C SER A 591 9.56 4.58 4.56
N PRO A 592 10.42 3.58 4.83
CA PRO A 592 11.70 3.81 5.50
C PRO A 592 12.66 4.66 4.67
N THR A 593 12.52 4.64 3.34
CA THR A 593 13.32 5.47 2.42
C THR A 593 12.79 6.90 2.28
N GLY A 594 11.65 7.21 2.92
CA GLY A 594 11.05 8.54 2.91
C GLY A 594 10.53 8.94 1.53
N ARG A 595 10.20 8.00 0.63
CA ARG A 595 9.68 8.31 -0.71
C ARG A 595 8.46 7.46 -1.04
N CYS A 596 7.42 8.09 -1.61
CA CYS A 596 6.29 7.37 -2.19
C CYS A 596 6.68 6.82 -3.57
N ARG A 597 7.04 5.54 -3.64
CA ARG A 597 7.49 4.86 -4.87
C ARG A 597 6.33 4.19 -5.59
N SER A 598 5.32 4.98 -5.94
CA SER A 598 4.04 4.48 -6.47
C SER A 598 4.23 3.58 -7.69
N PHE A 599 3.74 2.34 -7.60
CA PHE A 599 3.81 1.28 -8.62
C PHE A 599 5.22 0.79 -8.99
N SER A 600 6.24 1.13 -8.19
CA SER A 600 7.60 0.61 -8.33
C SER A 600 7.75 -0.75 -7.64
N ASP A 601 8.71 -1.56 -8.08
CA ASP A 601 9.05 -2.85 -7.45
C ASP A 601 9.65 -2.66 -6.04
N ASP A 602 10.33 -1.54 -5.82
CA ASP A 602 10.91 -1.13 -4.53
C ASP A 602 9.93 -0.31 -3.66
N ALA A 603 8.63 -0.40 -3.92
CA ALA A 603 7.57 0.22 -3.10
C ALA A 603 7.58 -0.32 -1.65
N ASP A 604 7.88 0.56 -0.70
CA ASP A 604 8.16 0.22 0.71
C ASP A 604 7.25 0.93 1.74
N GLY A 605 6.26 1.71 1.29
CA GLY A 605 5.29 2.37 2.16
C GLY A 605 4.90 3.78 1.70
N ALA A 606 4.05 4.42 2.49
CA ALA A 606 3.61 5.79 2.24
C ALA A 606 4.50 6.81 2.97
N VAL A 607 4.58 8.03 2.44
CA VAL A 607 5.11 9.19 3.16
C VAL A 607 3.95 10.10 3.51
N TRP A 608 3.82 10.55 4.75
CA TRP A 608 2.75 11.47 5.10
C TRP A 608 3.05 12.90 4.67
N ALA A 609 2.00 13.60 4.25
CA ALA A 609 2.08 14.98 3.86
C ALA A 609 0.88 15.81 4.33
N GLU A 610 1.10 17.10 4.40
CA GLU A 610 0.09 18.14 4.60
C GLU A 610 -0.38 18.68 3.26
N GLY A 611 -1.57 19.28 3.24
CA GLY A 611 -2.08 19.93 2.03
C GLY A 611 -3.50 20.43 2.18
N ALA A 612 -3.88 21.35 1.31
CA ALA A 612 -5.24 21.86 1.21
C ALA A 612 -5.62 22.12 -0.25
N GLY A 613 -6.87 21.82 -0.60
CA GLY A 613 -7.44 22.13 -1.91
C GLY A 613 -8.90 22.55 -1.79
N MET A 614 -9.32 23.52 -2.59
CA MET A 614 -10.70 23.99 -2.67
C MET A 614 -11.10 24.18 -4.13
N LEU A 615 -12.30 23.72 -4.48
CA LEU A 615 -12.93 23.85 -5.78
C LEU A 615 -14.18 24.72 -5.65
N VAL A 616 -14.46 25.52 -6.67
CA VAL A 616 -15.75 26.16 -6.88
C VAL A 616 -16.46 25.39 -7.98
N LEU A 617 -17.63 24.83 -7.66
CA LEU A 617 -18.40 23.95 -8.53
C LEU A 617 -19.77 24.55 -8.83
N LYS A 618 -20.23 24.38 -10.07
CA LYS A 618 -21.58 24.75 -10.54
C LYS A 618 -22.10 23.70 -11.50
N ARG A 619 -23.41 23.65 -11.73
CA ARG A 619 -23.92 22.92 -12.91
C ARG A 619 -23.32 23.53 -14.18
N LEU A 620 -22.99 22.73 -15.18
CA LEU A 620 -22.34 23.22 -16.40
C LEU A 620 -23.24 24.22 -17.16
N SER A 621 -24.57 24.01 -17.16
CA SER A 621 -25.52 24.98 -17.73
C SER A 621 -25.48 26.32 -17.00
N ASP A 622 -25.44 26.32 -15.67
CA ASP A 622 -25.36 27.54 -14.86
C ASP A 622 -24.03 28.27 -15.06
N ALA A 623 -22.92 27.53 -15.08
CA ALA A 623 -21.61 28.11 -15.36
C ALA A 623 -21.58 28.83 -16.71
N ARG A 624 -22.16 28.20 -17.75
CA ARG A 624 -22.30 28.81 -19.08
C ARG A 624 -23.25 30.01 -19.09
N ARG A 625 -24.38 29.91 -18.41
CA ARG A 625 -25.36 31.00 -18.29
C ARG A 625 -24.74 32.23 -17.64
N ASP A 626 -23.94 32.00 -16.61
CA ASP A 626 -23.36 33.07 -15.79
C ASP A 626 -22.05 33.60 -16.37
N GLY A 627 -21.57 33.01 -17.49
CA GLY A 627 -20.36 33.43 -18.20
C GLY A 627 -19.06 33.02 -17.50
N ASP A 628 -19.11 32.00 -16.64
CA ASP A 628 -17.95 31.52 -15.91
C ASP A 628 -16.94 30.84 -16.84
N GLN A 629 -15.66 31.00 -16.52
CA GLN A 629 -14.63 30.16 -17.11
C GLN A 629 -14.78 28.73 -16.59
N VAL A 630 -14.94 27.77 -17.49
CA VAL A 630 -14.93 26.34 -17.14
C VAL A 630 -13.50 25.82 -17.27
N LEU A 631 -12.92 25.35 -16.16
CA LEU A 631 -11.56 24.80 -16.13
C LEU A 631 -11.55 23.30 -16.50
N ALA A 632 -12.59 22.58 -16.09
CA ALA A 632 -12.84 21.18 -16.42
C ALA A 632 -14.30 20.81 -16.10
N VAL A 633 -14.73 19.62 -16.52
CA VAL A 633 -16.07 19.10 -16.27
C VAL A 633 -16.00 17.77 -15.52
N LEU A 634 -16.71 17.66 -14.39
CA LEU A 634 -16.92 16.40 -13.67
C LEU A 634 -18.08 15.65 -14.34
N ARG A 635 -17.75 14.60 -15.08
CA ARG A 635 -18.72 13.81 -15.88
C ARG A 635 -19.40 12.72 -15.08
N GLY A 636 -18.69 12.11 -14.13
CA GLY A 636 -19.23 11.06 -13.28
C GLY A 636 -18.47 11.01 -11.97
N THR A 637 -19.18 10.75 -10.88
CA THR A 637 -18.58 10.57 -9.55
C THR A 637 -19.27 9.40 -8.87
N ALA A 638 -18.52 8.52 -8.24
CA ALA A 638 -19.06 7.40 -7.50
C ALA A 638 -18.33 7.22 -6.17
N VAL A 639 -19.06 6.72 -5.17
CA VAL A 639 -18.55 6.32 -3.86
C VAL A 639 -19.11 4.95 -3.53
N ASN A 640 -18.28 4.05 -2.99
CA ASN A 640 -18.73 2.78 -2.44
C ASN A 640 -17.90 2.40 -1.19
N GLN A 641 -18.09 1.17 -0.73
CA GLN A 641 -17.40 0.61 0.41
C GLN A 641 -16.92 -0.80 0.07
N ASP A 642 -15.72 -1.16 0.51
CA ASP A 642 -15.16 -2.51 0.46
C ASP A 642 -16.09 -3.54 1.11
N GLY A 643 -16.84 -3.09 2.12
CA GLY A 643 -17.64 -3.94 2.97
C GLY A 643 -16.73 -4.88 3.74
N ARG A 644 -17.13 -6.15 3.84
CA ARG A 644 -16.33 -7.13 4.59
C ARG A 644 -15.15 -7.62 3.75
N SER A 645 -13.95 -7.16 4.08
CA SER A 645 -12.67 -7.47 3.39
C SER A 645 -11.72 -8.33 4.25
N GLN A 646 -10.47 -8.54 3.80
CA GLN A 646 -9.44 -9.27 4.55
C GLN A 646 -8.96 -8.53 5.82
N GLY A 647 -9.41 -7.31 6.06
CA GLY A 647 -9.09 -6.58 7.29
C GLY A 647 -9.56 -5.15 7.12
N LEU A 648 -9.84 -4.47 8.23
CA LEU A 648 -10.43 -3.13 8.21
C LEU A 648 -9.64 -2.15 7.32
N SER A 649 -8.30 -2.26 7.32
CA SER A 649 -7.39 -1.43 6.55
C SER A 649 -6.83 -2.07 5.29
N ALA A 650 -7.27 -3.27 4.92
CA ALA A 650 -6.81 -3.94 3.72
C ALA A 650 -7.68 -3.50 2.52
N PRO A 651 -7.07 -3.01 1.41
CA PRO A 651 -7.82 -2.61 0.23
C PRO A 651 -8.51 -3.80 -0.45
N ASN A 652 -9.55 -3.54 -1.24
CA ASN A 652 -10.30 -4.55 -1.97
C ASN A 652 -10.42 -4.23 -3.47
N GLY A 653 -9.80 -5.03 -4.35
CA GLY A 653 -9.79 -4.81 -5.80
C GLY A 653 -11.19 -4.74 -6.42
N PRO A 654 -12.10 -5.69 -6.17
CA PRO A 654 -13.44 -5.68 -6.76
C PRO A 654 -14.28 -4.48 -6.35
N ALA A 655 -14.13 -3.97 -5.12
CA ALA A 655 -14.78 -2.74 -4.72
C ALA A 655 -14.20 -1.53 -5.47
N GLN A 656 -12.89 -1.49 -5.73
CA GLN A 656 -12.26 -0.47 -6.57
C GLN A 656 -12.75 -0.56 -8.03
N GLU A 657 -12.84 -1.76 -8.60
CA GLU A 657 -13.43 -1.97 -9.93
C GLU A 657 -14.88 -1.47 -9.99
N GLN A 658 -15.69 -1.82 -8.99
CA GLN A 658 -17.10 -1.43 -8.91
C GLN A 658 -17.28 0.08 -8.85
N VAL A 659 -16.47 0.81 -8.06
CA VAL A 659 -16.60 2.26 -7.97
C VAL A 659 -16.21 2.93 -9.29
N ILE A 660 -15.18 2.41 -9.97
CA ILE A 660 -14.74 2.93 -11.29
C ILE A 660 -15.82 2.65 -12.35
N ARG A 661 -16.32 1.41 -12.45
CA ARG A 661 -17.42 1.05 -13.36
C ARG A 661 -18.66 1.89 -13.09
N ARG A 662 -18.99 2.12 -11.81
CA ARG A 662 -20.14 2.96 -11.45
C ARG A 662 -19.95 4.41 -11.87
N ALA A 663 -18.75 4.97 -11.75
CA ALA A 663 -18.46 6.31 -12.24
C ALA A 663 -18.59 6.39 -13.78
N LEU A 664 -18.11 5.38 -14.50
CA LEU A 664 -18.26 5.26 -15.96
C LEU A 664 -19.74 5.22 -16.36
N GLU A 665 -20.53 4.35 -15.73
CA GLU A 665 -21.99 4.27 -15.94
C GLU A 665 -22.69 5.61 -15.71
N LEU A 666 -22.40 6.27 -14.59
CA LEU A 666 -23.00 7.57 -14.23
C LEU A 666 -22.56 8.72 -15.13
N SER A 667 -21.47 8.54 -15.89
CA SER A 667 -20.99 9.50 -16.87
C SER A 667 -21.47 9.23 -18.31
N ALA A 668 -22.12 8.09 -18.53
CA ALA A 668 -22.43 7.54 -19.86
C ALA A 668 -21.19 7.42 -20.78
N LEU A 669 -20.03 7.08 -20.21
CA LEU A 669 -18.76 6.89 -20.93
C LEU A 669 -18.32 5.42 -20.92
N GLY A 670 -17.58 5.02 -21.95
CA GLY A 670 -16.93 3.71 -22.01
C GLY A 670 -15.53 3.73 -21.39
N ALA A 671 -15.01 2.56 -21.02
CA ALA A 671 -13.65 2.42 -20.50
C ALA A 671 -12.58 2.96 -21.47
N ALA A 672 -12.76 2.73 -22.78
CA ALA A 672 -11.87 3.23 -23.83
C ALA A 672 -11.89 4.76 -23.99
N ASP A 673 -12.82 5.48 -23.34
CA ASP A 673 -12.89 6.94 -23.37
C ASP A 673 -11.91 7.60 -22.41
N ILE A 674 -11.39 6.90 -21.40
CA ILE A 674 -10.49 7.44 -20.38
C ILE A 674 -9.04 7.26 -20.80
N ASP A 675 -8.25 8.34 -20.82
CA ASP A 675 -6.84 8.30 -21.26
C ASP A 675 -5.85 8.18 -20.09
N TYR A 676 -6.19 8.74 -18.94
CA TYR A 676 -5.31 8.82 -17.78
C TYR A 676 -6.04 8.48 -16.48
N VAL A 677 -5.38 7.83 -15.53
CA VAL A 677 -5.85 7.72 -14.15
C VAL A 677 -4.81 8.29 -13.19
N GLU A 678 -5.21 9.33 -12.48
CA GLU A 678 -4.54 9.76 -11.25
C GLU A 678 -4.96 8.82 -10.12
N ALA A 679 -4.07 7.88 -9.82
CA ALA A 679 -4.33 6.81 -8.88
C ALA A 679 -4.28 7.26 -7.42
N HIS A 680 -4.83 6.42 -6.54
CA HIS A 680 -4.54 6.53 -5.13
C HIS A 680 -3.06 6.22 -4.85
N GLY A 681 -2.47 5.21 -5.49
CA GLY A 681 -1.03 4.93 -5.64
C GLY A 681 -0.15 5.47 -4.51
N THR A 682 -0.15 4.80 -3.37
CA THR A 682 0.50 5.28 -2.13
C THR A 682 1.96 4.86 -2.02
N GLY A 683 2.45 4.00 -2.92
CA GLY A 683 3.79 3.42 -2.80
C GLY A 683 3.82 2.24 -1.82
N THR A 684 2.67 1.62 -1.55
CA THR A 684 2.59 0.48 -0.63
C THR A 684 2.69 -0.84 -1.41
N THR A 685 3.43 -1.80 -0.86
CA THR A 685 3.71 -3.10 -1.49
C THR A 685 2.44 -3.88 -1.84
N LEU A 686 1.37 -3.73 -1.06
CA LEU A 686 0.09 -4.42 -1.28
C LEU A 686 -0.92 -3.56 -2.07
N GLY A 687 -1.03 -2.27 -1.75
CA GLY A 687 -2.08 -1.41 -2.29
C GLY A 687 -1.90 -1.10 -3.77
N ASP A 688 -0.66 -0.85 -4.19
CA ASP A 688 -0.37 -0.45 -5.56
C ASP A 688 -0.66 -1.58 -6.58
N PRO A 689 -0.27 -2.85 -6.35
CA PRO A 689 -0.67 -3.95 -7.23
C PRO A 689 -2.18 -4.19 -7.27
N ILE A 690 -2.89 -4.05 -6.14
CA ILE A 690 -4.35 -4.21 -6.11
C ILE A 690 -5.04 -3.14 -6.96
N GLU A 691 -4.62 -1.89 -6.84
CA GLU A 691 -5.18 -0.80 -7.65
C GLU A 691 -4.85 -0.96 -9.14
N ALA A 692 -3.61 -1.31 -9.48
CA ALA A 692 -3.22 -1.55 -10.88
C ALA A 692 -4.03 -2.71 -11.50
N ASN A 693 -4.23 -3.81 -10.77
CA ASN A 693 -5.03 -4.93 -11.26
C ASN A 693 -6.51 -4.55 -11.42
N ALA A 694 -7.09 -3.80 -10.49
CA ALA A 694 -8.45 -3.29 -10.61
C ALA A 694 -8.61 -2.38 -11.85
N LEU A 695 -7.62 -1.54 -12.14
CA LEU A 695 -7.60 -0.75 -13.36
C LEU A 695 -7.48 -1.62 -14.62
N SER A 696 -6.62 -2.64 -14.61
CA SER A 696 -6.49 -3.60 -15.72
C SER A 696 -7.81 -4.31 -16.01
N GLU A 697 -8.54 -4.77 -14.98
CA GLU A 697 -9.83 -5.45 -15.13
C GLU A 697 -10.93 -4.55 -15.70
N VAL A 698 -10.91 -3.25 -15.38
CA VAL A 698 -11.90 -2.29 -15.91
C VAL A 698 -11.55 -1.84 -17.33
N PHE A 699 -10.27 -1.63 -17.59
CA PHE A 699 -9.82 -0.90 -18.78
C PHE A 699 -9.12 -1.77 -19.83
N GLY A 700 -8.43 -2.84 -19.46
CA GLY A 700 -7.49 -3.58 -20.29
C GLY A 700 -8.07 -4.08 -21.61
N ASP A 701 -9.20 -4.80 -21.56
CA ASP A 701 -9.87 -5.37 -22.75
C ASP A 701 -10.34 -4.33 -23.77
N SER A 702 -10.45 -3.07 -23.35
CA SER A 702 -10.96 -1.98 -24.20
C SER A 702 -9.86 -1.15 -24.88
N ARG A 703 -8.58 -1.49 -24.66
CA ARG A 703 -7.44 -0.68 -25.11
C ARG A 703 -7.00 -0.99 -26.54
N PRO A 704 -6.97 0.01 -27.44
CA PRO A 704 -6.28 -0.11 -28.71
C PRO A 704 -4.75 -0.22 -28.52
N GLU A 705 -4.06 -0.94 -29.40
CA GLU A 705 -2.59 -1.18 -29.33
C GLU A 705 -1.74 0.09 -29.15
N ASN A 706 -2.18 1.22 -29.71
CA ASN A 706 -1.44 2.50 -29.65
C ASN A 706 -2.01 3.50 -28.63
N ARG A 707 -2.85 3.06 -27.69
CA ARG A 707 -3.53 3.95 -26.75
C ARG A 707 -3.74 3.30 -25.38
N PRO A 708 -2.65 3.11 -24.62
CA PRO A 708 -2.75 2.56 -23.28
C PRO A 708 -3.48 3.53 -22.35
N LEU A 709 -3.91 3.03 -21.20
CA LEU A 709 -4.29 3.87 -20.07
C LEU A 709 -3.03 4.34 -19.37
N TYR A 710 -2.78 5.65 -19.38
CA TYR A 710 -1.69 6.21 -18.59
C TYR A 710 -2.04 6.15 -17.10
N LEU A 711 -1.06 5.78 -16.28
CA LEU A 711 -1.19 5.65 -14.83
C LEU A 711 -0.14 6.51 -14.13
N GLY A 712 -0.53 7.25 -13.09
CA GLY A 712 0.41 8.02 -12.28
C GLY A 712 -0.12 8.43 -10.91
N SER A 713 0.75 9.01 -10.09
CA SER A 713 0.41 9.47 -8.73
C SER A 713 1.18 10.74 -8.33
N LEU A 714 0.46 11.77 -7.91
CA LEU A 714 0.98 13.01 -7.32
C LEU A 714 1.73 12.75 -6.01
N LYS A 715 1.45 11.64 -5.32
CA LYS A 715 2.08 11.34 -4.02
C LYS A 715 3.58 11.12 -4.14
N SER A 716 4.05 10.74 -5.34
CA SER A 716 5.47 10.67 -5.65
C SER A 716 6.20 12.02 -5.57
N ASN A 717 5.49 13.13 -5.72
CA ASN A 717 6.04 14.48 -5.64
C ASN A 717 5.94 15.10 -4.24
N ILE A 718 4.83 14.88 -3.53
CA ILE A 718 4.51 15.64 -2.31
C ILE A 718 4.32 14.79 -1.06
N GLY A 719 4.29 13.46 -1.20
CA GLY A 719 3.78 12.54 -0.19
C GLY A 719 2.25 12.39 -0.23
N HIS A 720 1.70 11.64 0.72
CA HIS A 720 0.27 11.40 0.87
C HIS A 720 -0.37 12.47 1.75
N ALA A 721 -1.04 13.45 1.12
CA ALA A 721 -1.75 14.56 1.77
C ALA A 721 -3.07 14.18 2.47
N GLN A 722 -3.18 12.92 2.91
CA GLN A 722 -4.30 12.33 3.66
C GLN A 722 -5.67 12.79 3.13
N ALA A 723 -6.48 13.50 3.93
CA ALA A 723 -7.85 13.90 3.60
C ALA A 723 -7.95 14.81 2.36
N ALA A 724 -6.89 15.58 2.07
CA ALA A 724 -6.80 16.48 0.93
C ALA A 724 -6.29 15.81 -0.36
N SER A 725 -5.82 14.57 -0.30
CA SER A 725 -5.12 13.92 -1.42
C SER A 725 -5.95 13.85 -2.70
N GLY A 726 -7.23 13.57 -2.56
CA GLY A 726 -8.13 13.41 -3.69
C GLY A 726 -8.34 14.70 -4.48
N VAL A 727 -8.61 15.81 -3.79
CA VAL A 727 -8.79 17.12 -4.44
C VAL A 727 -7.48 17.63 -5.04
N LEU A 728 -6.34 17.37 -4.40
CA LEU A 728 -5.03 17.75 -4.97
C LEU A 728 -4.70 16.95 -6.24
N GLY A 729 -5.01 15.66 -6.27
CA GLY A 729 -4.93 14.85 -7.50
C GLY A 729 -5.86 15.36 -8.60
N LEU A 730 -7.07 15.79 -8.25
CA LEU A 730 -8.00 16.40 -9.19
C LEU A 730 -7.49 17.74 -9.74
N ILE A 731 -6.93 18.62 -8.90
CA ILE A 731 -6.32 19.89 -9.33
C ILE A 731 -5.13 19.62 -10.27
N LYS A 732 -4.28 18.61 -9.97
CA LYS A 732 -3.21 18.17 -10.89
C LYS A 732 -3.79 17.77 -12.25
N VAL A 733 -4.85 16.95 -12.28
CA VAL A 733 -5.50 16.54 -13.54
C VAL A 733 -6.04 17.73 -14.32
N VAL A 734 -6.70 18.68 -13.65
CA VAL A 734 -7.18 19.92 -14.30
C VAL A 734 -6.01 20.71 -14.89
N GLN A 735 -4.89 20.82 -14.19
CA GLN A 735 -3.67 21.45 -14.74
C GLN A 735 -3.10 20.66 -15.94
N SER A 736 -3.04 19.33 -15.87
CA SER A 736 -2.59 18.51 -17.00
C SER A 736 -3.48 18.68 -18.25
N LEU A 737 -4.80 18.81 -18.08
CA LEU A 737 -5.73 19.11 -19.18
C LEU A 737 -5.46 20.49 -19.80
N ARG A 738 -5.27 21.51 -18.97
CA ARG A 738 -4.97 22.89 -19.41
C ARG A 738 -3.65 23.00 -20.17
N HIS A 739 -2.64 22.26 -19.74
CA HIS A 739 -1.31 22.28 -20.36
C HIS A 739 -1.12 21.24 -21.46
N GLY A 740 -2.01 20.24 -21.55
CA GLY A 740 -1.93 19.17 -22.54
C GLY A 740 -0.71 18.29 -22.42
N THR A 741 -0.29 18.01 -21.18
CA THR A 741 0.84 17.14 -20.88
C THR A 741 0.55 16.37 -19.60
N LEU A 742 0.91 15.08 -19.60
CA LEU A 742 0.88 14.21 -18.43
C LEU A 742 2.28 14.17 -17.81
N PRO A 743 2.49 14.72 -16.59
CA PRO A 743 3.79 14.71 -15.95
C PRO A 743 4.16 13.31 -15.44
N ARG A 744 5.46 13.00 -15.42
CA ARG A 744 5.98 11.73 -14.89
C ARG A 744 5.64 11.54 -13.41
N THR A 745 5.51 10.28 -13.00
CA THR A 745 5.50 9.83 -11.62
C THR A 745 6.94 9.66 -11.14
N LEU A 746 7.31 10.32 -10.06
CA LEU A 746 8.67 10.21 -9.51
C LEU A 746 8.88 8.84 -8.85
N HIS A 747 10.14 8.43 -8.75
CA HIS A 747 10.57 7.20 -8.05
C HIS A 747 9.97 5.89 -8.59
N ALA A 748 9.31 5.93 -9.76
CA ALA A 748 8.80 4.78 -10.50
C ALA A 748 9.89 4.19 -11.41
N GLY A 749 10.95 3.65 -10.79
CA GLY A 749 12.14 3.16 -11.50
C GLY A 749 11.87 1.86 -12.27
N THR A 750 11.82 0.73 -11.58
CA THR A 750 11.41 -0.55 -12.17
C THR A 750 9.94 -0.77 -11.81
N PRO A 751 9.02 -0.84 -12.79
CA PRO A 751 7.61 -1.12 -12.50
C PRO A 751 7.45 -2.44 -11.72
N SER A 752 6.48 -2.49 -10.80
CA SER A 752 6.31 -3.62 -9.89
C SER A 752 6.13 -4.96 -10.61
N GLN A 753 6.86 -6.00 -10.19
CA GLN A 753 6.72 -7.36 -10.73
C GLN A 753 5.39 -8.04 -10.33
N HIS A 754 4.64 -7.44 -9.41
CA HIS A 754 3.34 -7.93 -8.95
C HIS A 754 2.16 -7.48 -9.84
N VAL A 755 2.45 -6.72 -10.89
CA VAL A 755 1.49 -6.27 -11.90
C VAL A 755 1.90 -6.84 -13.25
N ASP A 756 0.95 -7.40 -13.98
CA ASP A 756 1.18 -7.87 -15.35
C ASP A 756 1.10 -6.69 -16.32
N TRP A 757 2.20 -5.94 -16.46
CA TRP A 757 2.25 -4.77 -17.34
C TRP A 757 2.02 -5.16 -18.80
N ASP A 758 2.55 -6.30 -19.22
CA ASP A 758 2.40 -6.84 -20.57
C ASP A 758 1.01 -7.46 -20.76
N GLY A 759 0.09 -6.69 -21.35
CA GLY A 759 -1.28 -7.14 -21.63
C GLY A 759 -2.36 -6.55 -20.73
N SER A 760 -2.00 -5.80 -19.69
CA SER A 760 -2.96 -5.04 -18.86
C SER A 760 -3.57 -3.82 -19.58
N GLY A 761 -2.94 -3.37 -20.67
CA GLY A 761 -3.32 -2.12 -21.34
C GLY A 761 -3.00 -0.85 -20.53
N LEU A 762 -2.23 -0.99 -19.44
CA LEU A 762 -1.76 0.12 -18.61
C LEU A 762 -0.35 0.55 -19.01
N HIS A 763 -0.04 1.83 -18.81
CA HIS A 763 1.29 2.39 -19.01
C HIS A 763 1.64 3.35 -17.86
N LEU A 764 2.61 2.97 -17.04
CA LEU A 764 3.08 3.81 -15.94
C LEU A 764 3.84 5.03 -16.50
N LEU A 765 3.48 6.23 -16.07
CA LEU A 765 4.13 7.48 -16.51
C LEU A 765 5.53 7.61 -15.90
N GLN A 766 6.54 6.97 -16.50
CA GLN A 766 7.95 7.12 -16.09
C GLN A 766 8.59 8.38 -16.69
N GLU A 767 8.02 8.87 -17.79
CA GLU A 767 8.38 10.11 -18.47
C GLU A 767 7.14 10.99 -18.70
N ALA A 768 7.37 12.27 -19.02
CA ALA A 768 6.29 13.17 -19.35
C ALA A 768 5.77 12.85 -20.76
N VAL A 769 4.46 12.80 -20.93
CA VAL A 769 3.81 12.44 -22.20
C VAL A 769 2.93 13.58 -22.67
N ASP A 770 3.09 13.98 -23.94
CA ASP A 770 2.19 14.95 -24.56
C ASP A 770 0.76 14.38 -24.64
N TRP A 771 -0.21 15.20 -24.26
CA TRP A 771 -1.63 14.88 -24.29
C TRP A 771 -2.39 15.87 -25.17
N PRO A 772 -2.14 15.83 -26.50
CA PRO A 772 -2.68 16.80 -27.44
C PRO A 772 -4.19 16.61 -27.64
N SER A 773 -4.89 17.72 -27.86
CA SER A 773 -6.28 17.69 -28.32
C SER A 773 -6.31 17.32 -29.80
N SER A 774 -6.93 16.20 -30.17
CA SER A 774 -7.02 15.77 -31.57
C SER A 774 -8.24 16.33 -32.31
N GLY A 775 -9.08 17.16 -31.65
CA GLY A 775 -10.34 17.69 -32.19
C GLY A 775 -11.45 16.64 -32.37
N GLU A 776 -11.08 15.39 -32.67
CA GLU A 776 -11.99 14.24 -32.79
C GLU A 776 -12.31 13.60 -31.44
N ARG A 777 -11.46 13.79 -30.41
CA ARG A 777 -11.61 13.14 -29.12
C ARG A 777 -11.30 14.08 -27.95
N VAL A 778 -12.19 14.04 -26.96
CA VAL A 778 -12.09 14.85 -25.74
C VAL A 778 -11.19 14.15 -24.73
N ARG A 779 -10.25 14.89 -24.15
CA ARG A 779 -9.31 14.37 -23.14
C ARG A 779 -10.04 14.11 -21.83
N ARG A 780 -9.85 12.92 -21.27
CA ARG A 780 -10.54 12.47 -20.06
C ARG A 780 -9.62 11.70 -19.13
N ALA A 781 -9.79 11.94 -17.83
CA ALA A 781 -9.06 11.23 -16.78
C ALA A 781 -9.97 10.75 -15.65
N GLY A 782 -9.57 9.68 -14.98
CA GLY A 782 -10.09 9.26 -13.69
C GLY A 782 -9.21 9.77 -12.55
N VAL A 783 -9.82 10.03 -11.39
CA VAL A 783 -9.11 10.33 -10.12
C VAL A 783 -9.65 9.41 -9.05
N SER A 784 -8.77 8.61 -8.44
CA SER A 784 -9.12 7.63 -7.41
C SER A 784 -8.64 8.04 -6.02
N ALA A 785 -9.46 7.79 -5.00
CA ALA A 785 -9.04 7.87 -3.61
C ALA A 785 -9.70 6.78 -2.76
N PHE A 786 -8.88 6.03 -2.02
CA PHE A 786 -9.31 4.90 -1.20
C PHE A 786 -9.00 5.17 0.27
N GLY A 787 -10.03 5.18 1.11
CA GLY A 787 -9.91 5.43 2.54
C GLY A 787 -9.46 4.18 3.28
N ILE A 788 -8.65 4.35 4.34
CA ILE A 788 -8.18 3.24 5.18
C ILE A 788 -9.30 2.45 5.86
N SER A 789 -10.53 2.98 5.94
CA SER A 789 -11.70 2.26 6.45
C SER A 789 -12.46 1.46 5.38
N GLY A 790 -12.00 1.50 4.12
CA GLY A 790 -12.62 0.85 2.97
C GLY A 790 -13.59 1.73 2.16
N THR A 791 -13.71 3.03 2.44
CA THR A 791 -14.54 3.94 1.62
C THR A 791 -13.78 4.41 0.39
N ASN A 792 -14.26 4.03 -0.79
CA ASN A 792 -13.63 4.37 -2.07
C ASN A 792 -14.40 5.47 -2.79
N ALA A 793 -13.68 6.35 -3.47
CA ALA A 793 -14.25 7.37 -4.33
C ALA A 793 -13.50 7.43 -5.67
N HIS A 794 -14.25 7.60 -6.76
CA HIS A 794 -13.70 7.80 -8.09
C HIS A 794 -14.45 8.93 -8.82
N VAL A 795 -13.68 9.80 -9.50
CA VAL A 795 -14.19 10.95 -10.25
C VAL A 795 -13.66 10.93 -11.67
N ILE A 796 -14.55 11.05 -12.66
CA ILE A 796 -14.19 11.21 -14.07
C ILE A 796 -14.21 12.70 -14.41
N VAL A 797 -13.07 13.19 -14.87
CA VAL A 797 -12.81 14.58 -15.26
C VAL A 797 -12.64 14.63 -16.77
N GLU A 798 -13.32 15.59 -17.39
CA GLU A 798 -13.28 15.86 -18.82
C GLU A 798 -12.73 17.27 -19.08
N GLU A 799 -12.00 17.39 -20.19
CA GLU A 799 -11.54 18.67 -20.72
C GLU A 799 -12.68 19.71 -20.80
N ALA A 800 -12.38 20.96 -20.45
CA ALA A 800 -13.35 22.04 -20.59
C ALA A 800 -13.81 22.19 -22.06
N PRO A 801 -15.10 22.51 -22.29
CA PRO A 801 -15.54 22.88 -23.62
C PRO A 801 -14.74 24.08 -24.12
N PRO A 802 -14.44 24.16 -25.43
CA PRO A 802 -13.70 25.29 -25.98
C PRO A 802 -14.44 26.59 -25.62
N PRO A 803 -13.71 27.63 -25.19
CA PRO A 803 -14.32 28.91 -24.86
C PRO A 803 -15.08 29.42 -26.09
N ALA A 804 -16.28 29.97 -25.86
CA ALA A 804 -17.01 30.64 -26.93
C ALA A 804 -16.10 31.73 -27.52
N ALA A 805 -15.96 31.75 -28.85
CA ALA A 805 -15.17 32.77 -29.54
C ALA A 805 -15.66 34.14 -29.09
N THR A 806 -14.85 34.81 -28.28
CA THR A 806 -15.14 36.16 -27.83
C THR A 806 -14.85 37.04 -29.03
N GLU A 807 -15.86 37.74 -29.56
CA GLU A 807 -15.58 38.78 -30.55
C GLU A 807 -14.55 39.73 -29.96
N PRO A 808 -13.48 40.09 -30.68
CA PRO A 808 -12.49 41.02 -30.18
C PRO A 808 -13.23 42.29 -29.72
N ASN A 809 -13.17 42.54 -28.42
CA ASN A 809 -13.84 43.68 -27.82
C ASN A 809 -13.31 44.96 -28.49
N ALA A 810 -14.18 45.96 -28.63
CA ALA A 810 -13.97 47.19 -29.37
C ALA A 810 -12.56 47.79 -29.19
N GLU A 811 -12.04 48.46 -30.24
CA GLU A 811 -10.71 49.09 -30.25
C GLU A 811 -10.37 49.72 -28.88
N PRO A 812 -9.17 49.45 -28.33
CA PRO A 812 -8.80 49.93 -27.01
C PRO A 812 -8.95 51.44 -26.99
N MET A 813 -9.97 51.93 -26.28
CA MET A 813 -10.20 53.36 -26.09
C MET A 813 -8.89 53.99 -25.57
N PRO A 814 -8.27 54.90 -26.32
CA PRO A 814 -7.05 55.56 -25.88
C PRO A 814 -7.37 56.43 -24.67
N GLY A 815 -6.67 56.23 -23.56
CA GLY A 815 -6.89 57.01 -22.35
C GLY A 815 -6.36 56.37 -21.07
N LYS A 816 -6.25 57.19 -20.04
CA LYS A 816 -5.88 56.76 -18.69
C LYS A 816 -6.99 55.89 -18.09
N ARG A 817 -6.59 54.80 -17.41
CA ARG A 817 -7.48 53.84 -16.75
C ARG A 817 -7.34 53.95 -15.24
N LEU A 818 -8.41 53.60 -14.52
CA LEU A 818 -8.47 53.59 -13.07
C LEU A 818 -8.28 52.18 -12.54
N PHE A 819 -7.28 51.97 -11.69
CA PHE A 819 -6.98 50.71 -11.02
C PHE A 819 -7.28 50.86 -9.53
N ALA A 820 -8.39 50.27 -9.08
CA ALA A 820 -8.82 50.34 -7.68
C ALA A 820 -8.17 49.24 -6.85
N LEU A 821 -7.53 49.60 -5.74
CA LEU A 821 -6.96 48.68 -4.78
C LEU A 821 -7.60 48.91 -3.43
N SER A 822 -7.85 47.82 -2.70
CA SER A 822 -8.39 47.93 -1.34
C SER A 822 -7.98 46.78 -0.45
N GLY A 823 -8.01 47.03 0.86
CA GLY A 823 -7.71 46.05 1.90
C GLY A 823 -8.27 46.50 3.24
N ARG A 824 -8.26 45.59 4.22
CA ARG A 824 -8.66 45.94 5.60
C ARG A 824 -7.57 46.70 6.36
N SER A 825 -6.32 46.51 5.97
CA SER A 825 -5.15 47.15 6.57
C SER A 825 -4.31 47.86 5.51
N GLU A 826 -3.46 48.78 5.97
CA GLU A 826 -2.48 49.44 5.11
C GLU A 826 -1.51 48.42 4.49
N ALA A 827 -1.05 47.47 5.30
CA ALA A 827 -0.21 46.36 4.86
C ALA A 827 -0.89 45.51 3.77
N GLY A 828 -2.20 45.24 3.91
CA GLY A 828 -2.98 44.51 2.90
C GLY A 828 -3.00 45.20 1.54
N VAL A 829 -3.24 46.52 1.51
CA VAL A 829 -3.22 47.31 0.26
C VAL A 829 -1.82 47.32 -0.37
N ARG A 830 -0.77 47.49 0.44
CA ARG A 830 0.61 47.49 -0.05
C ARG A 830 1.02 46.11 -0.59
N GLY A 831 0.61 45.03 0.09
CA GLY A 831 0.82 43.65 -0.37
C GLY A 831 0.07 43.37 -1.67
N GLN A 832 -1.16 43.86 -1.81
CA GLN A 832 -1.92 43.76 -3.07
C GLN A 832 -1.21 44.50 -4.21
N ALA A 833 -0.69 45.70 -3.94
CA ALA A 833 0.07 46.48 -4.93
C ALA A 833 1.32 45.73 -5.40
N ALA A 834 2.08 45.13 -4.48
CA ALA A 834 3.26 44.33 -4.80
C ALA A 834 2.93 43.12 -5.67
N ARG A 835 1.89 42.35 -5.32
CA ARG A 835 1.44 41.19 -6.12
C ARG A 835 0.95 41.60 -7.50
N LEU A 836 0.19 42.68 -7.60
CA LEU A 836 -0.28 43.18 -8.89
C LEU A 836 0.88 43.65 -9.77
N ALA A 837 1.89 44.32 -9.20
CA ALA A 837 3.08 44.72 -9.94
C ALA A 837 3.84 43.53 -10.53
N GLN A 838 3.91 42.42 -9.81
CA GLN A 838 4.52 41.17 -10.28
C GLN A 838 3.69 40.48 -11.37
N TYR A 839 2.36 40.60 -11.32
CA TYR A 839 1.44 40.01 -12.29
C TYR A 839 1.42 40.75 -13.65
N LEU A 840 1.81 42.03 -13.70
CA LEU A 840 1.77 42.83 -14.93
C LEU A 840 2.90 42.47 -15.91
N THR A 841 2.74 41.35 -16.62
CA THR A 841 3.56 40.93 -17.76
C THR A 841 3.04 41.52 -19.09
N GLU A 842 3.79 41.35 -20.17
CA GLU A 842 3.49 41.98 -21.47
C GLU A 842 2.16 41.53 -22.08
N ASP A 843 1.79 40.27 -21.84
CA ASP A 843 0.60 39.57 -22.31
C ASP A 843 -0.69 39.95 -21.54
N VAL A 844 -0.59 40.61 -20.38
CA VAL A 844 -1.75 40.96 -19.56
C VAL A 844 -2.43 42.23 -20.06
N ALA A 845 -3.66 42.13 -20.56
CA ALA A 845 -4.42 43.30 -21.02
C ALA A 845 -4.84 44.21 -19.84
N LEU A 846 -4.32 45.45 -19.84
CA LEU A 846 -4.66 46.47 -18.83
C LEU A 846 -6.17 46.78 -18.71
N PRO A 847 -6.99 46.78 -19.79
CA PRO A 847 -8.44 46.91 -19.68
C PRO A 847 -9.07 45.86 -18.75
N ASP A 848 -8.64 44.60 -18.87
CA ASP A 848 -9.19 43.48 -18.12
C ASP A 848 -8.78 43.57 -16.65
N VAL A 849 -7.54 43.96 -16.36
CA VAL A 849 -7.08 44.22 -15.00
C VAL A 849 -7.92 45.32 -14.33
N ALA A 850 -8.14 46.44 -15.02
CA ALA A 850 -8.95 47.54 -14.48
C ALA A 850 -10.41 47.10 -14.25
N HIS A 851 -10.97 46.32 -15.19
CA HIS A 851 -12.31 45.75 -15.07
C HIS A 851 -12.44 44.82 -13.86
N THR A 852 -11.52 43.85 -13.73
CA THR A 852 -11.49 42.89 -12.62
C THR A 852 -11.36 43.58 -11.27
N LEU A 853 -10.43 44.54 -11.14
CA LEU A 853 -10.26 45.30 -9.90
C LEU A 853 -11.51 46.10 -9.52
N ALA A 854 -12.26 46.61 -10.50
CA ALA A 854 -13.46 47.40 -10.25
C ALA A 854 -14.69 46.53 -9.93
N ARG A 855 -14.86 45.40 -10.64
CA ARG A 855 -16.12 44.63 -10.67
C ARG A 855 -16.06 43.29 -9.95
N HIS A 856 -14.88 42.67 -9.87
CA HIS A 856 -14.70 41.28 -9.42
C HIS A 856 -13.82 41.18 -8.17
N ARG A 857 -13.72 42.26 -7.38
CA ARG A 857 -12.98 42.31 -6.11
C ARG A 857 -13.87 42.88 -5.01
N SER A 858 -13.71 42.37 -3.79
CA SER A 858 -14.26 43.02 -2.61
C SER A 858 -13.56 44.36 -2.37
N HIS A 859 -14.36 45.39 -2.08
CA HIS A 859 -13.87 46.74 -1.79
C HIS A 859 -13.91 47.01 -0.28
N PHE A 860 -12.74 47.01 0.37
CA PHE A 860 -12.60 47.18 1.82
C PHE A 860 -12.37 48.63 2.25
N GLU A 861 -12.35 48.93 3.55
CA GLU A 861 -12.29 50.29 4.10
C GLU A 861 -11.01 51.09 3.77
N ARG A 862 -9.85 50.44 3.59
CA ARG A 862 -8.64 51.11 3.10
C ARG A 862 -8.62 50.98 1.58
N ARG A 863 -8.82 52.09 0.88
CA ARG A 863 -8.89 52.13 -0.59
C ARG A 863 -7.89 53.13 -1.15
N THR A 864 -7.37 52.81 -2.32
CA THR A 864 -6.62 53.74 -3.15
C THR A 864 -6.92 53.46 -4.61
N ALA A 865 -6.65 54.43 -5.47
CA ALA A 865 -6.80 54.25 -6.90
C ALA A 865 -5.58 54.83 -7.62
N ILE A 866 -5.09 54.09 -8.59
CA ILE A 866 -4.00 54.49 -9.47
C ILE A 866 -4.60 54.82 -10.83
N VAL A 867 -4.17 55.93 -11.42
CA VAL A 867 -4.57 56.32 -12.77
C VAL A 867 -3.34 56.21 -13.66
N ALA A 868 -3.37 55.30 -14.64
CA ALA A 868 -2.24 55.04 -15.53
C ALA A 868 -2.71 54.88 -16.98
N ALA A 869 -1.94 55.39 -17.94
CA ALA A 869 -2.16 55.24 -19.37
C ALA A 869 -1.58 53.93 -19.92
N ASP A 870 -0.43 53.51 -19.38
CA ASP A 870 0.32 52.35 -19.82
C ASP A 870 0.85 51.52 -18.64
N ARG A 871 1.50 50.41 -18.98
CA ARG A 871 1.96 49.41 -18.02
C ARG A 871 3.13 49.93 -17.18
N ASP A 872 4.00 50.76 -17.74
CA ASP A 872 5.16 51.31 -17.04
C ASP A 872 4.72 52.34 -15.98
N GLU A 873 3.78 53.23 -16.33
CA GLU A 873 3.17 54.18 -15.39
C GLU A 873 2.46 53.42 -14.25
N LEU A 874 1.72 52.36 -14.58
CA LEU A 874 1.03 51.52 -13.58
C LEU A 874 2.03 50.81 -12.65
N ARG A 875 3.04 50.14 -13.21
CA ARG A 875 4.03 49.38 -12.43
C ARG A 875 4.82 50.30 -11.50
N ALA A 876 5.28 51.44 -11.99
CA ALA A 876 6.00 52.42 -11.17
C ALA A 876 5.13 52.93 -10.00
N ALA A 877 3.84 53.19 -10.24
CA ALA A 877 2.91 53.60 -9.21
C ALA A 877 2.63 52.50 -8.18
N LEU A 878 2.48 51.25 -8.62
CA LEU A 878 2.31 50.08 -7.74
C LEU A 878 3.55 49.84 -6.88
N ASP A 879 4.75 49.95 -7.44
CA ASP A 879 6.02 49.80 -6.70
C ASP A 879 6.19 50.92 -5.66
N ALA A 880 5.85 52.16 -6.01
CA ALA A 880 5.85 53.28 -5.07
C ALA A 880 4.84 53.07 -3.93
N LEU A 881 3.67 52.50 -4.23
CA LEU A 881 2.67 52.16 -3.23
C LEU A 881 3.11 50.98 -2.36
N ALA A 882 3.67 49.92 -2.92
CA ALA A 882 4.16 48.77 -2.19
C ALA A 882 5.28 49.14 -1.20
N THR A 883 6.21 50.00 -1.62
CA THR A 883 7.40 50.40 -0.84
C THR A 883 7.17 51.50 0.19
N GLY A 884 5.95 52.02 0.36
CA GLY A 884 5.72 53.11 1.32
C GLY A 884 5.95 54.52 0.78
N ARG A 885 6.52 54.65 -0.43
CA ARG A 885 6.86 55.97 -1.04
C ARG A 885 5.61 56.80 -1.34
N THR A 886 4.50 56.15 -1.67
CA THR A 886 3.19 56.80 -1.78
C THR A 886 2.39 56.53 -0.49
N PRO A 887 1.97 57.58 0.25
CA PRO A 887 1.17 57.42 1.46
C PRO A 887 -0.26 57.01 1.11
N LEU A 888 -0.84 56.12 1.92
CA LEU A 888 -2.25 55.75 1.83
C LEU A 888 -3.11 56.78 2.58
N VAL A 889 -4.18 57.24 1.94
CA VAL A 889 -5.11 58.18 2.56
C VAL A 889 -5.86 57.45 3.68
N PRO A 890 -5.94 58.00 4.90
CA PRO A 890 -6.74 57.40 5.98
C PRO A 890 -8.21 57.25 5.56
N PRO A 891 -8.92 56.20 6.00
CA PRO A 891 -10.34 56.02 5.70
C PRO A 891 -11.09 57.24 6.20
N ALA A 892 -11.90 57.85 5.34
CA ALA A 892 -12.71 58.98 5.73
C ALA A 892 -13.66 58.54 6.84
N ARG A 893 -13.44 59.00 8.09
CA ARG A 893 -14.48 58.94 9.12
C ARG A 893 -15.71 59.61 8.52
N SER A 894 -16.86 58.93 8.52
CA SER A 894 -18.11 59.39 7.93
C SER A 894 -18.48 60.80 8.39
N ARG A 895 -17.95 61.82 7.72
CA ARG A 895 -18.50 63.16 7.76
C ARG A 895 -19.67 63.09 6.81
N ARG A 896 -20.89 63.15 7.35
CA ARG A 896 -22.05 63.66 6.61
C ARG A 896 -21.67 65.04 6.07
N ALA A 897 -21.08 65.09 4.89
CA ALA A 897 -20.69 66.32 4.24
C ALA A 897 -21.93 66.86 3.53
N LYS A 898 -22.49 67.95 4.07
CA LYS A 898 -23.33 68.86 3.31
C LYS A 898 -22.57 69.27 2.04
N TRP A 899 -23.20 69.07 0.89
CA TRP A 899 -22.70 69.49 -0.41
C TRP A 899 -22.56 71.02 -0.47
N PRO A 900 -21.39 71.59 -0.80
CA PRO A 900 -21.30 72.95 -1.29
C PRO A 900 -21.31 72.94 -2.82
N SER A 901 -22.11 73.85 -3.38
CA SER A 901 -22.31 74.11 -4.80
C SER A 901 -21.02 74.40 -5.58
N SER A 902 -21.07 74.02 -6.85
CA SER A 902 -20.11 74.18 -7.96
C SER A 902 -19.45 75.54 -8.13
N SER A 903 -18.17 75.56 -8.53
CA SER A 903 -17.58 76.41 -9.58
C SER A 903 -16.20 75.87 -10.04
N PRO A 904 -15.79 76.02 -11.32
CA PRO A 904 -14.69 75.26 -11.93
C PRO A 904 -13.35 76.03 -12.01
N GLY A 905 -12.22 75.34 -11.84
CA GLY A 905 -10.88 75.94 -12.02
C GLY A 905 -9.70 74.95 -11.97
N THR A 906 -9.15 74.66 -13.16
CA THR A 906 -7.76 74.34 -13.54
C THR A 906 -6.82 73.50 -12.66
N GLY A 907 -6.42 72.34 -13.21
CA GLY A 907 -5.02 71.88 -13.35
C GLY A 907 -4.23 71.47 -12.10
N ALA A 908 -4.10 70.16 -11.84
CA ALA A 908 -3.00 69.60 -11.05
C ALA A 908 -2.75 68.12 -11.36
N SER A 909 -1.47 67.81 -11.58
CA SER A 909 -0.83 66.51 -11.74
C SER A 909 -1.14 65.51 -10.60
N GLY A 910 -1.29 64.23 -10.97
CA GLY A 910 -1.07 63.04 -10.14
C GLY A 910 -1.47 63.16 -8.67
N ARG A 911 -2.78 63.13 -8.37
CA ARG A 911 -3.27 62.92 -7.00
C ARG A 911 -4.18 61.70 -6.97
N ALA A 912 -3.95 60.82 -6.01
CA ALA A 912 -4.89 59.78 -5.63
C ALA A 912 -6.19 60.44 -5.16
N TRP A 913 -7.32 60.11 -5.79
CA TRP A 913 -8.64 60.61 -5.42
C TRP A 913 -9.34 59.60 -4.52
N ALA A 914 -9.85 60.07 -3.38
CA ALA A 914 -10.70 59.28 -2.50
C ALA A 914 -12.17 59.40 -2.96
N TRP A 915 -12.80 58.28 -3.29
CA TRP A 915 -14.24 58.19 -3.51
C TRP A 915 -14.92 57.60 -2.27
N SER A 916 -16.00 58.24 -1.84
CA SER A 916 -16.83 57.84 -0.69
C SER A 916 -17.73 56.67 -1.02
#